data_AF-A0AAE0YBZ3-F1
#
_entry.id   AF-A0AAE0YBZ3-F1
#
_cell.length_a   1.000
_cell.length_b   1.000
_cell.length_c   1.000
_cell.angle_alpha   90.00
_cell.angle_beta   90.00
_cell.angle_gamma   90.00
#
_symmetry.space_group_name_H-M   'P 1'
#
loop_
_entity.id
_entity.type
_entity.pdbx_description
1 polymer ?
#
loop_
_entity_poly.entity_id
_entity_poly.type
_entity_poly.pdbx_seq_one_letter_code
_entity_poly.pdbx_strand_id
1 'polypeptide(L)'
;MSVSDHFSRSILKRMFVQLKQEPHDDIIVEVENKTFHCHRFILSASSMFFKALCRSDMSETVEKKVELKDLSADIFQLILDCIYGGKEIITKNNALSIWQAASLLQIDFLQEACDIFLIENSDKENCVDVYKCAKLLSSDHASSVMWDIILREFDYLVASKDIFLLEAVDLERLVKNDNLQVHSEDMVVRVIMEWSKLYVSENSESGKPDSANKAKLEENLESQASSKKGKKAKNVENGNSDSTTQDQEGADASVRYQDDIISTLLGASRLCLASSTCLQELLTDQRVLNNPKALFHVRSALRYHLQPERRYDFCPSTAVFRSGNDWTNVILCISSPGANNSQPNLICKRFPQDKWHTLIIGSIPPFFITHEQCNSVFYEKSVFGTACDVPKNQTIMFHFNLQLKNFVSLGNVPRNRVNHTTVCYKNFLYIVGGENGELSIERCNLEKTGSIQWETVGTLTQSVSDVMATVFNNLIIIIGNIKKEPGGESTVLIQCFDPEKKFVHLQADSLPQATQKRVFLKRWSEVYLLQEGGDLWQLHFCEDNYRIILDYHGRLWNSPVDLTTAVIFKEELIVLAKPLVATVAATAPNQAQSQGQDQEKVKSRWETPHHELFKRVHVLREDICCLMTGIVPSAMLPNL
;
A
#
# COMPACT_ATOMS: atom_id res chain seq x y z
N MET A 1 43.20 6.43 28.79
CA MET A 1 43.89 5.22 28.32
C MET A 1 44.55 4.54 29.51
N SER A 2 44.33 3.24 29.67
CA SER A 2 44.81 2.44 30.83
C SER A 2 46.25 1.94 30.59
N VAL A 3 46.97 1.54 31.65
CA VAL A 3 48.32 0.92 31.56
C VAL A 3 48.31 -0.32 30.64
N SER A 4 47.17 -1.02 30.56
CA SER A 4 46.92 -2.15 29.67
C SER A 4 47.07 -1.80 28.18
N ASP A 5 46.58 -0.63 27.74
CA ASP A 5 46.70 -0.22 26.33
C ASP A 5 48.16 0.01 25.94
N HIS A 6 48.93 0.64 26.83
CA HIS A 6 50.34 0.94 26.56
C HIS A 6 51.20 -0.33 26.54
N PHE A 7 50.92 -1.28 27.43
CA PHE A 7 51.57 -2.59 27.46
C PHE A 7 51.29 -3.39 26.19
N SER A 8 50.02 -3.50 25.79
CA SER A 8 49.59 -4.23 24.59
C SER A 8 50.22 -3.66 23.32
N ARG A 9 50.16 -2.33 23.14
CA ARG A 9 50.79 -1.65 21.99
C ARG A 9 52.31 -1.83 21.96
N SER A 10 52.98 -1.77 23.12
CA SER A 10 54.43 -1.94 23.20
C SER A 10 54.89 -3.36 22.86
N ILE A 11 54.14 -4.38 23.31
CA ILE A 11 54.41 -5.79 22.98
C ILE A 11 54.20 -6.02 21.49
N LEU A 12 53.05 -5.63 20.94
CA LEU A 12 52.77 -5.80 19.52
C LEU A 12 53.84 -5.14 18.66
N LYS A 13 54.22 -3.90 18.98
CA LYS A 13 55.26 -3.16 18.23
C LYS A 13 56.61 -3.87 18.27
N ARG A 14 57.03 -4.43 19.42
CA ARG A 14 58.29 -5.18 19.54
C ARG A 14 58.22 -6.53 18.82
N MET A 15 57.10 -7.25 18.97
CA MET A 15 56.86 -8.53 18.31
C MET A 15 56.97 -8.38 16.79
N PHE A 16 56.32 -7.37 16.20
CA PHE A 16 56.37 -7.13 14.76
C PHE A 16 57.74 -6.66 14.25
N VAL A 17 58.53 -5.95 15.07
CA VAL A 17 59.93 -5.64 14.73
C VAL A 17 60.78 -6.91 14.69
N GLN A 18 60.61 -7.81 15.66
CA GLN A 18 61.33 -9.08 15.72
C GLN A 18 60.98 -9.97 14.51
N LEU A 19 59.69 -10.08 14.18
CA LEU A 19 59.19 -10.88 13.05
C LEU A 19 59.64 -10.37 11.68
N LYS A 20 59.99 -9.09 11.55
CA LYS A 20 60.61 -8.54 10.33
C LYS A 20 62.11 -8.77 10.25
N GLN A 21 62.77 -9.08 11.37
CA GLN A 21 64.22 -9.22 11.46
C GLN A 21 64.69 -10.69 11.43
N GLU A 22 63.81 -11.65 11.75
CA GLU A 22 64.15 -13.08 11.76
C GLU A 22 63.34 -13.87 10.71
N PRO A 23 63.95 -14.85 10.00
CA PRO A 23 63.31 -15.63 8.94
C PRO A 23 62.60 -16.87 9.51
N HIS A 24 61.64 -16.65 10.41
CA HIS A 24 60.86 -17.71 11.04
C HIS A 24 59.47 -17.90 10.41
N ASP A 25 59.36 -17.62 9.11
CA ASP A 25 58.16 -17.87 8.33
C ASP A 25 57.88 -19.38 8.27
N ASP A 26 56.75 -19.80 8.83
CA ASP A 26 56.35 -21.20 8.97
C ASP A 26 55.16 -21.57 8.06
N ILE A 27 54.65 -20.61 7.27
CA ILE A 27 53.62 -20.79 6.25
C ILE A 27 53.86 -19.86 5.04
N ILE A 28 53.65 -20.40 3.84
CA ILE A 28 53.71 -19.66 2.57
C ILE A 28 52.29 -19.55 2.00
N VAL A 29 51.83 -18.33 1.72
CA VAL A 29 50.54 -18.08 1.08
C VAL A 29 50.78 -17.63 -0.36
N GLU A 30 50.16 -18.29 -1.33
CA GLU A 30 50.23 -17.95 -2.75
C GLU A 30 48.91 -17.32 -3.19
N VAL A 31 48.98 -16.12 -3.77
CA VAL A 31 47.84 -15.34 -4.28
C VAL A 31 48.24 -14.77 -5.65
N GLU A 32 47.47 -15.02 -6.70
CA GLU A 32 47.74 -14.53 -8.08
C GLU A 32 49.22 -14.67 -8.53
N ASN A 33 49.83 -15.84 -8.30
CA ASN A 33 51.25 -16.12 -8.61
C ASN A 33 52.29 -15.28 -7.82
N LYS A 34 51.88 -14.55 -6.79
CA LYS A 34 52.78 -13.93 -5.81
C LYS A 34 52.83 -14.78 -4.54
N THR A 35 54.03 -14.97 -4.01
CA THR A 35 54.29 -15.74 -2.79
C THR A 35 54.54 -14.82 -1.60
N PHE A 36 53.78 -15.03 -0.52
CA PHE A 36 53.88 -14.28 0.73
C PHE A 36 54.38 -15.22 1.84
N HIS A 37 55.49 -14.85 2.46
CA HIS A 37 56.02 -15.55 3.62
C HIS A 37 55.38 -14.97 4.89
N CYS A 38 54.76 -15.83 5.69
CA CYS A 38 53.91 -15.44 6.80
C CYS A 38 54.12 -16.35 8.03
N HIS A 39 53.50 -15.95 9.13
CA HIS A 39 53.57 -16.64 10.41
C HIS A 39 52.21 -17.22 10.79
N ARG A 40 52.14 -18.54 10.94
CA ARG A 40 50.93 -19.32 11.19
C ARG A 40 50.21 -18.88 12.45
N PHE A 41 50.97 -18.56 13.50
CA PHE A 41 50.43 -18.06 14.77
C PHE A 41 49.67 -16.74 14.59
N ILE A 42 50.23 -15.79 13.84
CA ILE A 42 49.62 -14.47 13.63
C ILE A 42 48.38 -14.59 12.76
N LEU A 43 48.49 -15.29 11.62
CA LEU A 43 47.35 -15.50 10.74
C LEU A 43 46.21 -16.22 11.47
N SER A 44 46.50 -17.26 12.25
CA SER A 44 45.49 -17.98 13.05
C SER A 44 44.89 -17.16 14.19
N ALA A 45 45.64 -16.18 14.72
CA ALA A 45 45.15 -15.28 15.77
C ALA A 45 44.23 -14.20 15.20
N SER A 46 44.49 -13.74 13.97
CA SER A 46 43.78 -12.65 13.31
C SER A 46 42.64 -13.10 12.38
N SER A 47 42.64 -14.36 11.93
CA SER A 47 41.70 -14.89 10.94
C SER A 47 41.18 -16.26 11.35
N MET A 48 39.85 -16.41 11.37
CA MET A 48 39.23 -17.71 11.64
C MET A 48 39.42 -18.69 10.49
N PHE A 49 39.50 -18.20 9.24
CA PHE A 49 39.83 -19.00 8.06
C PHE A 49 41.20 -19.66 8.24
N PHE A 50 42.25 -18.88 8.51
CA PHE A 50 43.59 -19.43 8.70
C PHE A 50 43.69 -20.29 9.95
N LYS A 51 42.95 -19.97 11.03
CA LYS A 51 42.87 -20.81 12.23
C LYS A 51 42.29 -22.19 11.94
N ALA A 52 41.25 -22.28 11.11
CA ALA A 52 40.66 -23.54 10.69
C ALA A 52 41.63 -24.32 9.78
N LEU A 53 42.23 -23.63 8.81
CA LEU A 53 43.18 -24.20 7.87
C LEU A 53 44.44 -24.74 8.54
N CYS A 54 44.93 -24.07 9.59
CA CYS A 54 46.13 -24.49 10.31
C CYS A 54 45.87 -25.58 11.37
N ARG A 55 44.59 -25.91 11.62
CA ARG A 55 44.16 -26.97 12.54
C ARG A 55 43.73 -28.25 11.84
N SER A 56 43.42 -28.21 10.55
CA SER A 56 43.05 -29.41 9.80
C SER A 56 44.28 -30.30 9.59
N ASP A 57 44.09 -31.62 9.67
CA ASP A 57 45.08 -32.63 9.22
C ASP A 57 45.02 -32.78 7.68
N MET A 58 44.98 -31.66 6.95
CA MET A 58 44.96 -31.63 5.48
C MET A 58 46.38 -31.49 4.90
N SER A 59 46.53 -31.69 3.59
CA SER A 59 47.82 -31.64 2.89
C SER A 59 48.53 -30.28 3.02
N GLU A 60 47.79 -29.17 3.15
CA GLU A 60 48.40 -27.84 3.31
C GLU A 60 49.22 -27.71 4.61
N THR A 61 48.85 -28.46 5.66
CA THR A 61 49.55 -28.49 6.95
C THR A 61 50.88 -29.22 6.87
N VAL A 62 51.02 -30.13 5.90
CA VAL A 62 52.25 -30.91 5.61
C VAL A 62 53.15 -30.16 4.62
N GLU A 63 52.58 -29.50 3.61
CA GLU A 63 53.32 -28.78 2.57
C GLU A 63 53.71 -27.35 2.95
N LYS A 64 53.15 -26.81 4.05
CA LYS A 64 53.35 -25.43 4.53
C LYS A 64 53.01 -24.36 3.47
N LYS A 65 52.18 -24.69 2.49
CA LYS A 65 51.81 -23.82 1.37
C LYS A 65 50.30 -23.79 1.21
N VAL A 66 49.73 -22.60 1.07
CA VAL A 66 48.29 -22.35 0.91
C VAL A 66 48.07 -21.51 -0.33
N GLU A 67 47.20 -21.95 -1.23
CA GLU A 67 46.78 -21.16 -2.39
C GLU A 67 45.43 -20.48 -2.10
N LEU A 68 45.38 -19.15 -2.18
CA LEU A 68 44.14 -18.38 -2.09
C LEU A 68 43.66 -18.01 -3.49
N LYS A 69 42.45 -18.48 -3.82
CA LYS A 69 41.76 -18.17 -5.07
C LYS A 69 40.81 -17.00 -4.83
N ASP A 70 40.52 -16.24 -5.89
CA ASP A 70 39.57 -15.11 -5.87
C ASP A 70 39.96 -13.91 -5.00
N LEU A 71 41.26 -13.69 -4.78
CA LEU A 71 41.78 -12.53 -4.06
C LEU A 71 42.91 -11.87 -4.83
N SER A 72 42.92 -10.54 -4.89
CA SER A 72 44.03 -9.80 -5.49
C SER A 72 45.26 -9.80 -4.57
N ALA A 73 46.44 -10.06 -5.14
CA ALA A 73 47.68 -10.08 -4.37
C ALA A 73 48.02 -8.72 -3.75
N ASP A 74 47.59 -7.61 -4.37
CA ASP A 74 47.81 -6.26 -3.85
C ASP A 74 46.91 -5.98 -2.64
N ILE A 75 45.65 -6.45 -2.66
CA ILE A 75 44.73 -6.37 -1.51
C ILE A 75 45.23 -7.25 -0.37
N PHE A 76 45.69 -8.47 -0.67
CA PHE A 76 46.25 -9.36 0.35
C PHE A 76 47.49 -8.75 1.03
N GLN A 77 48.39 -8.11 0.27
CA GLN A 77 49.54 -7.40 0.83
C GLN A 77 49.11 -6.28 1.79
N LEU A 78 48.08 -5.50 1.44
CA LEU A 78 47.54 -4.47 2.33
C LEU A 78 47.00 -5.09 3.63
N ILE A 79 46.23 -6.18 3.53
CA ILE A 79 45.71 -6.90 4.71
C ILE A 79 46.85 -7.39 5.60
N LEU A 80 47.90 -7.98 5.02
CA LEU A 80 49.10 -8.38 5.76
C LEU A 80 49.77 -7.18 6.43
N ASP A 81 49.95 -6.07 5.73
CA ASP A 81 50.52 -4.85 6.31
C ASP A 81 49.68 -4.30 7.47
N CYS A 82 48.36 -4.50 7.44
CA CYS A 82 47.46 -4.17 8.54
C CYS A 82 47.64 -5.13 9.73
N ILE A 83 47.64 -6.44 9.48
CA ILE A 83 47.83 -7.47 10.51
C ILE A 83 49.19 -7.30 11.21
N TYR A 84 50.26 -7.06 10.45
CA TYR A 84 51.62 -6.95 10.97
C TYR A 84 52.04 -5.54 11.39
N GLY A 85 51.37 -4.50 10.90
CA GLY A 85 51.80 -3.11 11.08
C GLY A 85 50.81 -2.25 11.85
N GLY A 86 49.55 -2.67 11.98
CA GLY A 86 48.48 -1.86 12.55
C GLY A 86 48.26 -0.53 11.83
N LYS A 87 48.63 -0.44 10.53
CA LYS A 87 48.48 0.77 9.73
C LYS A 87 47.03 0.91 9.24
N GLU A 88 46.54 2.13 9.19
CA GLU A 88 45.31 2.48 8.46
C GLU A 88 45.57 2.30 6.95
N ILE A 89 45.02 1.24 6.38
CA ILE A 89 45.16 0.87 4.96
C ILE A 89 43.90 1.20 4.14
N ILE A 90 42.80 1.54 4.83
CA ILE A 90 41.48 1.69 4.24
C ILE A 90 41.38 3.07 3.60
N THR A 91 41.06 3.09 2.31
CA THR A 91 40.85 4.29 1.48
C THR A 91 39.56 4.10 0.68
N LYS A 92 38.97 5.19 0.17
CA LYS A 92 37.72 5.11 -0.62
C LYS A 92 37.81 4.13 -1.81
N ASN A 93 38.99 3.98 -2.42
CA ASN A 93 39.17 3.16 -3.62
C ASN A 93 39.37 1.67 -3.32
N ASN A 94 39.92 1.31 -2.16
CA ASN A 94 40.24 -0.08 -1.81
C ASN A 94 39.29 -0.66 -0.74
N ALA A 95 38.46 0.16 -0.09
CA ALA A 95 37.61 -0.25 1.02
C ALA A 95 36.67 -1.43 0.66
N LEU A 96 36.02 -1.40 -0.50
CA LEU A 96 35.12 -2.48 -0.94
C LEU A 96 35.88 -3.80 -1.16
N SER A 97 37.02 -3.75 -1.84
CA SER A 97 37.84 -4.93 -2.10
C SER A 97 38.47 -5.50 -0.83
N ILE A 98 38.91 -4.63 0.09
CA ILE A 98 39.40 -5.05 1.42
C ILE A 98 38.27 -5.68 2.22
N TRP A 99 37.05 -5.13 2.16
CA TRP A 99 35.92 -5.65 2.91
C TRP A 99 35.52 -7.07 2.45
N GLN A 100 35.45 -7.28 1.13
CA GLN A 100 35.21 -8.61 0.54
C GLN A 100 36.30 -9.60 0.95
N ALA A 101 37.56 -9.19 0.87
CA ALA A 101 38.70 -10.02 1.26
C ALA A 101 38.71 -10.33 2.76
N ALA A 102 38.37 -9.36 3.61
CA ALA A 102 38.29 -9.54 5.06
C ALA A 102 37.17 -10.50 5.45
N SER A 103 36.07 -10.52 4.70
CA SER A 103 35.00 -11.52 4.85
C SER A 103 35.44 -12.91 4.41
N LEU A 104 36.05 -13.03 3.23
CA LEU A 104 36.60 -14.30 2.72
C LEU A 104 37.58 -14.92 3.71
N LEU A 105 38.47 -14.10 4.28
CA LEU A 105 39.47 -14.52 5.25
C LEU A 105 38.94 -14.55 6.69
N GLN A 106 37.68 -14.22 6.94
CA GLN A 106 37.07 -14.17 8.29
C GLN A 106 37.93 -13.39 9.31
N ILE A 107 38.29 -12.15 8.95
CA ILE A 107 39.04 -11.20 9.79
C ILE A 107 38.06 -10.18 10.39
N ASP A 108 37.54 -10.47 11.57
CA ASP A 108 36.42 -9.72 12.17
C ASP A 108 36.73 -8.23 12.37
N PHE A 109 37.89 -7.88 12.97
CA PHE A 109 38.24 -6.49 13.24
C PHE A 109 38.38 -5.63 11.98
N LEU A 110 38.79 -6.24 10.86
CA LEU A 110 38.96 -5.54 9.59
C LEU A 110 37.62 -5.37 8.88
N GLN A 111 36.72 -6.36 9.00
CA GLN A 111 35.34 -6.23 8.53
C GLN A 111 34.63 -5.09 9.25
N GLU A 112 34.73 -5.03 10.58
CA GLU A 112 34.13 -3.94 11.38
C GLU A 112 34.71 -2.57 10.99
N ALA A 113 36.02 -2.47 10.80
CA ALA A 113 36.66 -1.22 10.39
C ALA A 113 36.23 -0.77 8.98
N CYS A 114 36.10 -1.72 8.03
CA CYS A 114 35.60 -1.43 6.68
C CYS A 114 34.13 -1.02 6.69
N ASP A 115 33.30 -1.68 7.49
CA ASP A 115 31.87 -1.38 7.64
C ASP A 115 31.69 0.07 8.12
N ILE A 116 32.36 0.43 9.23
CA ILE A 116 32.34 1.81 9.78
C ILE A 116 32.85 2.82 8.75
N PHE A 117 34.00 2.54 8.12
CA PHE A 117 34.62 3.48 7.17
C PHE A 117 33.73 3.73 5.95
N LEU A 118 33.12 2.66 5.40
CA LEU A 118 32.23 2.76 4.23
C LEU A 118 30.94 3.48 4.57
N ILE A 119 30.39 3.29 5.77
CA ILE A 119 29.23 4.05 6.23
C ILE A 119 29.57 5.54 6.38
N GLU A 120 30.68 5.88 7.04
CA GLU A 120 31.09 7.28 7.27
C GLU A 120 31.47 8.02 5.98
N ASN A 121 31.95 7.28 4.97
CA ASN A 121 32.37 7.82 3.67
C ASN A 121 31.40 7.48 2.54
N SER A 122 30.16 7.11 2.88
CA SER A 122 29.11 6.83 1.91
C SER A 122 28.61 8.13 1.27
N ASP A 123 28.65 8.16 -0.06
CA ASP A 123 28.23 9.25 -0.90
C ASP A 123 27.18 8.73 -1.90
N LYS A 124 26.44 9.63 -2.55
CA LYS A 124 25.44 9.26 -3.57
C LYS A 124 26.01 8.48 -4.77
N GLU A 125 27.33 8.56 -4.99
CA GLU A 125 28.05 7.89 -6.08
C GLU A 125 28.42 6.43 -5.76
N ASN A 126 28.59 6.08 -4.48
CA ASN A 126 29.05 4.74 -4.09
C ASN A 126 27.98 3.90 -3.37
N CYS A 127 26.82 4.48 -3.06
CA CYS A 127 25.83 3.85 -2.19
C CYS A 127 25.28 2.52 -2.75
N VAL A 128 25.12 2.38 -4.07
CA VAL A 128 24.63 1.15 -4.71
C VAL A 128 25.66 0.04 -4.64
N ASP A 129 26.94 0.34 -4.90
CA ASP A 129 28.03 -0.64 -4.84
C ASP A 129 28.28 -1.12 -3.40
N VAL A 130 28.26 -0.18 -2.45
CA VAL A 130 28.37 -0.49 -1.01
C VAL A 130 27.17 -1.33 -0.56
N TYR A 131 25.96 -1.00 -1.01
CA TYR A 131 24.75 -1.80 -0.72
C TYR A 131 24.86 -3.23 -1.25
N LYS A 132 25.27 -3.41 -2.52
CA LYS A 132 25.45 -4.74 -3.11
C LYS A 132 26.50 -5.55 -2.35
N CYS A 133 27.62 -4.92 -2.00
CA CYS A 133 28.65 -5.58 -1.18
C CYS A 133 28.11 -5.92 0.22
N ALA A 134 27.40 -5.01 0.89
CA ALA A 134 26.81 -5.26 2.21
C ALA A 134 25.84 -6.45 2.19
N LYS A 135 25.03 -6.58 1.13
CA LYS A 135 24.11 -7.69 0.93
C LYS A 135 24.84 -9.02 0.70
N LEU A 136 25.91 -9.02 -0.11
CA LEU A 136 26.75 -10.20 -0.33
C LEU A 136 27.44 -10.66 0.97
N LEU A 137 27.87 -9.71 1.78
CA LEU A 137 28.58 -9.96 3.04
C LEU A 137 27.63 -10.16 4.25
N SER A 138 26.31 -10.09 4.03
CA SER A 138 25.29 -10.19 5.08
C SER A 138 25.47 -9.16 6.23
N SER A 139 25.99 -7.96 5.95
CA SER A 139 26.00 -6.86 6.92
C SER A 139 24.67 -6.12 6.88
N ASP A 140 23.81 -6.37 7.88
CA ASP A 140 22.50 -5.74 8.01
C ASP A 140 22.62 -4.23 8.29
N HIS A 141 23.65 -3.81 9.03
CA HIS A 141 23.85 -2.41 9.41
C HIS A 141 24.16 -1.53 8.19
N ALA A 142 25.21 -1.87 7.44
CA ALA A 142 25.56 -1.18 6.20
C ALA A 142 24.42 -1.23 5.18
N SER A 143 23.79 -2.39 5.00
CA SER A 143 22.66 -2.54 4.07
C SER A 143 21.51 -1.61 4.41
N SER A 144 21.17 -1.45 5.69
CA SER A 144 20.09 -0.55 6.13
C SER A 144 20.45 0.91 5.90
N VAL A 145 21.67 1.34 6.25
CA VAL A 145 22.08 2.74 6.08
C VAL A 145 22.17 3.10 4.60
N MET A 146 22.74 2.23 3.76
CA MET A 146 22.80 2.48 2.31
C MET A 146 21.41 2.50 1.68
N TRP A 147 20.49 1.66 2.15
CA TRP A 147 19.12 1.66 1.67
C TRP A 147 18.42 3.00 1.90
N ASP A 148 18.62 3.64 3.04
CA ASP A 148 18.07 4.97 3.32
C ASP A 148 18.64 6.06 2.40
N ILE A 149 19.93 5.95 2.03
CA ILE A 149 20.57 6.84 1.04
C ILE A 149 19.96 6.61 -0.35
N ILE A 150 19.79 5.35 -0.76
CA ILE A 150 19.17 5.00 -2.06
C ILE A 150 17.74 5.55 -2.15
N LEU A 151 16.97 5.50 -1.06
CA LEU A 151 15.62 6.07 -1.02
C LEU A 151 15.59 7.59 -1.16
N ARG A 152 16.62 8.29 -0.65
CA ARG A 152 16.71 9.75 -0.68
C ARG A 152 17.27 10.29 -1.99
N GLU A 153 18.28 9.63 -2.55
CA GLU A 153 19.03 10.09 -3.73
C GLU A 153 18.52 9.45 -5.04
N PHE A 154 17.27 8.97 -5.06
CA PHE A 154 16.71 8.24 -6.20
C PHE A 154 16.85 8.99 -7.54
N ASP A 155 16.51 10.28 -7.59
CA ASP A 155 16.61 11.06 -8.83
C ASP A 155 18.04 11.12 -9.39
N TYR A 156 19.04 11.17 -8.50
CA TYR A 156 20.46 11.14 -8.89
C TYR A 156 20.84 9.76 -9.45
N LEU A 157 20.42 8.68 -8.78
CA LEU A 157 20.72 7.30 -9.19
C LEU A 157 20.07 6.92 -10.52
N VAL A 158 18.92 7.50 -10.84
CA VAL A 158 18.29 7.37 -12.16
C VAL A 158 19.14 8.06 -13.23
N ALA A 159 19.69 9.23 -12.94
CA ALA A 159 20.53 9.98 -13.88
C ALA A 159 21.90 9.32 -14.10
N SER A 160 22.51 8.76 -13.06
CA SER A 160 23.80 8.05 -13.16
C SER A 160 23.68 6.64 -13.73
N LYS A 161 22.45 6.09 -13.83
CA LYS A 161 22.13 4.71 -14.21
C LYS A 161 22.53 3.64 -13.18
N ASP A 162 22.98 4.03 -12.00
CA ASP A 162 23.35 3.08 -10.95
C ASP A 162 22.14 2.30 -10.41
N ILE A 163 20.94 2.90 -10.50
CA ILE A 163 19.69 2.24 -10.10
C ILE A 163 19.43 0.94 -10.88
N PHE A 164 19.98 0.84 -12.10
CA PHE A 164 19.79 -0.33 -12.95
C PHE A 164 20.65 -1.52 -12.54
N LEU A 165 21.63 -1.31 -11.64
CA LEU A 165 22.48 -2.37 -11.09
C LEU A 165 21.80 -3.16 -9.96
N LEU A 166 20.60 -2.73 -9.52
CA LEU A 166 19.81 -3.41 -8.48
C LEU A 166 19.12 -4.66 -9.01
N GLU A 167 18.99 -5.66 -8.15
CA GLU A 167 18.24 -6.89 -8.44
C GLU A 167 16.73 -6.63 -8.48
N ALA A 168 15.97 -7.48 -9.17
CA ALA A 168 14.51 -7.36 -9.31
C ALA A 168 13.78 -7.22 -7.95
N VAL A 169 14.23 -7.99 -6.95
CA VAL A 169 13.66 -8.01 -5.59
C VAL A 169 13.90 -6.67 -4.88
N ASP A 170 15.09 -6.08 -5.05
CA ASP A 170 15.43 -4.80 -4.45
C ASP A 170 14.68 -3.68 -5.15
N LEU A 171 14.55 -3.73 -6.48
CA LEU A 171 13.74 -2.77 -7.22
C LEU A 171 12.26 -2.84 -6.82
N GLU A 172 11.70 -4.04 -6.64
CA GLU A 172 10.33 -4.20 -6.15
C GLU A 172 10.17 -3.59 -4.74
N ARG A 173 11.13 -3.85 -3.84
CA ARG A 173 11.16 -3.28 -2.49
C ARG A 173 11.23 -1.76 -2.54
N LEU A 174 12.03 -1.19 -3.45
CA LEU A 174 12.18 0.24 -3.66
C LEU A 174 10.87 0.88 -4.12
N VAL A 175 10.24 0.30 -5.14
CA VAL A 175 9.00 0.81 -5.74
C VAL A 175 7.86 0.79 -4.72
N LYS A 176 7.75 -0.27 -3.91
CA LYS A 176 6.72 -0.37 -2.85
C LYS A 176 6.91 0.64 -1.73
N ASN A 177 8.14 1.04 -1.42
CA ASN A 177 8.46 1.81 -0.22
C ASN A 177 7.79 3.20 -0.18
N ASP A 178 7.02 3.49 0.88
CA ASP A 178 6.37 4.79 1.09
C ASP A 178 7.39 5.93 1.28
N ASN A 179 8.64 5.66 1.69
CA ASN A 179 9.65 6.68 2.01
C ASN A 179 10.55 7.09 0.83
N LEU A 180 10.38 6.49 -0.35
CA LEU A 180 11.13 6.88 -1.56
C LEU A 180 10.86 8.34 -1.89
N GLN A 181 11.92 9.14 -2.04
CA GLN A 181 11.85 10.53 -2.44
C GLN A 181 11.89 10.61 -3.96
N VAL A 182 10.78 11.03 -4.58
CA VAL A 182 10.69 11.17 -6.04
C VAL A 182 9.73 12.30 -6.41
N HIS A 183 10.09 13.07 -7.42
CA HIS A 183 9.28 14.22 -7.84
C HIS A 183 7.99 13.81 -8.56
N SER A 184 7.98 12.64 -9.20
CA SER A 184 6.84 12.14 -9.97
C SER A 184 6.86 10.61 -10.10
N GLU A 185 5.69 9.98 -9.93
CA GLU A 185 5.54 8.54 -10.20
C GLU A 185 5.79 8.18 -11.67
N ASP A 186 5.73 9.15 -12.59
CA ASP A 186 6.15 8.93 -13.98
C ASP A 186 7.61 8.51 -14.08
N MET A 187 8.48 9.07 -13.23
CA MET A 187 9.89 8.69 -13.21
C MET A 187 10.04 7.24 -12.75
N VAL A 188 9.32 6.83 -11.70
CA VAL A 188 9.34 5.46 -11.19
C VAL A 188 8.90 4.46 -12.27
N VAL A 189 7.82 4.77 -12.97
CA VAL A 189 7.32 3.95 -14.08
C VAL A 189 8.34 3.86 -15.22
N ARG A 190 8.95 4.99 -15.61
CA ARG A 190 10.00 4.99 -16.64
C ARG A 190 11.21 4.12 -16.24
N VAL A 191 11.64 4.19 -14.98
CA VAL A 191 12.72 3.35 -14.46
C VAL A 191 12.37 1.87 -14.54
N ILE A 192 11.15 1.46 -14.17
CA ILE A 192 10.69 0.07 -14.34
C ILE A 192 10.75 -0.36 -15.80
N MET A 193 10.30 0.52 -16.70
CA MET A 193 10.27 0.23 -18.14
C MET A 193 11.66 0.20 -18.78
N GLU A 194 12.63 0.96 -18.27
CA GLU A 194 14.02 0.97 -18.72
C GLU A 194 14.82 -0.19 -18.12
N TRP A 195 14.68 -0.46 -16.82
CA TRP A 195 15.27 -1.61 -16.15
C TRP A 195 14.87 -2.93 -16.82
N SER A 196 13.58 -3.08 -17.13
CA SER A 196 13.09 -4.25 -17.84
C SER A 196 13.61 -4.38 -19.27
N LYS A 197 14.06 -3.29 -19.93
CA LYS A 197 14.73 -3.39 -21.24
C LYS A 197 16.14 -3.93 -21.07
N LEU A 198 16.88 -3.39 -20.11
CA LEU A 198 18.26 -3.78 -19.83
C LEU A 198 18.34 -5.24 -19.37
N TYR A 199 17.39 -5.68 -18.55
CA TYR A 199 17.30 -7.06 -18.10
C TYR A 199 17.11 -8.05 -19.26
N VAL A 200 16.40 -7.64 -20.33
CA VAL A 200 16.22 -8.48 -21.54
C VAL A 200 17.49 -8.51 -22.39
N SER A 201 18.20 -7.38 -22.53
CA SER A 201 19.47 -7.36 -23.27
C SER A 201 20.55 -8.21 -22.60
N GLU A 202 20.70 -8.15 -21.28
CA GLU A 202 21.73 -8.93 -20.57
C GLU A 202 21.47 -10.44 -20.64
N ASN A 203 20.21 -10.86 -20.52
CA ASN A 203 19.83 -12.27 -20.58
C ASN A 203 19.77 -12.85 -22.01
N SER A 204 19.75 -12.00 -23.05
CA SER A 204 19.87 -12.46 -24.43
C SER A 204 21.32 -12.59 -24.89
N GLU A 205 22.25 -11.84 -24.29
CA GLU A 205 23.69 -11.94 -24.56
C GLU A 205 24.39 -12.98 -23.66
N SER A 206 23.87 -13.26 -22.45
CA SER A 206 24.40 -14.27 -21.53
C SER A 206 23.54 -15.54 -21.53
N GLY A 207 23.90 -16.54 -22.34
CA GLY A 207 23.25 -17.85 -22.38
C GLY A 207 23.44 -18.75 -21.14
N LYS A 208 23.43 -18.20 -19.92
CA LYS A 208 23.45 -18.94 -18.66
C LYS A 208 22.52 -18.28 -17.64
N PRO A 209 21.42 -18.92 -17.22
CA PRO A 209 20.63 -18.40 -16.11
C PRO A 209 21.40 -18.56 -14.79
N ASP A 210 21.42 -17.52 -13.98
CA ASP A 210 21.91 -17.56 -12.60
C ASP A 210 21.15 -18.63 -11.80
N SER A 211 21.81 -19.75 -11.56
CA SER A 211 21.31 -20.89 -10.78
C SER A 211 21.02 -20.55 -9.30
N ALA A 212 21.40 -19.34 -8.85
CA ALA A 212 21.23 -18.89 -7.47
C ALA A 212 19.78 -18.45 -7.13
N ASN A 213 19.02 -17.93 -8.10
CA ASN A 213 17.65 -17.45 -7.85
C ASN A 213 16.60 -18.56 -7.91
N LYS A 214 16.89 -19.67 -8.58
CA LYS A 214 15.99 -20.84 -8.65
C LYS A 214 16.00 -21.63 -7.33
N ALA A 215 17.18 -21.78 -6.71
CA ALA A 215 17.35 -22.54 -5.47
C ALA A 215 16.66 -21.88 -4.25
N LYS A 216 16.70 -20.54 -4.14
CA LYS A 216 16.07 -19.81 -2.99
C LYS A 216 14.54 -19.78 -3.03
N LEU A 217 13.91 -20.05 -4.17
CA LEU A 217 12.46 -20.12 -4.31
C LEU A 217 11.93 -21.55 -4.10
N GLU A 218 12.66 -22.57 -4.56
CA GLU A 218 12.28 -23.98 -4.36
C GLU A 218 12.38 -24.40 -2.88
N GLU A 219 13.36 -23.90 -2.13
CA GLU A 219 13.50 -24.19 -0.69
C GLU A 219 12.40 -23.51 0.17
N ASN A 220 11.83 -22.39 -0.31
CA ASN A 220 10.70 -21.71 0.32
C ASN A 220 9.34 -22.35 -0.01
N LEU A 221 9.24 -23.11 -1.12
CA LEU A 221 8.03 -23.85 -1.50
C LEU A 221 7.95 -25.21 -0.81
N GLU A 222 9.09 -25.87 -0.58
CA GLU A 222 9.13 -27.17 0.11
C GLU A 222 8.89 -27.07 1.62
N SER A 223 9.24 -25.93 2.24
CA SER A 223 8.95 -25.67 3.65
C SER A 223 7.46 -25.42 3.94
N GLN A 224 6.65 -25.06 2.94
CA GLN A 224 5.19 -24.93 3.07
C GLN A 224 4.41 -26.19 2.64
N ALA A 225 5.00 -27.09 1.87
CA ALA A 225 4.36 -28.30 1.36
C ALA A 225 4.37 -29.51 2.34
N SER A 226 5.01 -29.38 3.50
CA SER A 226 5.08 -30.45 4.51
C SER A 226 3.80 -30.63 5.36
N SER A 227 2.74 -29.87 5.10
CA SER A 227 1.44 -30.00 5.76
C SER A 227 0.30 -30.20 4.75
N LYS A 228 0.16 -31.44 4.24
CA LYS A 228 -1.10 -32.14 3.88
C LYS A 228 -0.81 -33.32 2.92
N LYS A 229 -0.52 -34.50 3.48
CA LYS A 229 -0.66 -35.78 2.75
C LYS A 229 -2.04 -36.37 3.00
N GLY A 230 -2.75 -36.73 1.93
CA GLY A 230 -4.03 -37.44 2.04
C GLY A 230 -4.68 -37.94 0.74
N LYS A 231 -4.10 -39.01 0.17
CA LYS A 231 -4.76 -40.14 -0.55
C LYS A 231 -5.08 -40.07 -2.06
N LYS A 232 -4.58 -41.14 -2.73
CA LYS A 232 -5.10 -41.94 -3.88
C LYS A 232 -5.13 -41.28 -5.28
N ALA A 233 -4.88 -41.95 -6.39
CA ALA A 233 -4.40 -43.31 -6.70
C ALA A 233 -3.95 -43.38 -8.18
N LYS A 234 -3.19 -44.44 -8.47
CA LYS A 234 -2.63 -44.95 -9.74
C LYS A 234 -3.50 -44.78 -11.00
N ASN A 235 -2.84 -44.49 -12.13
CA ASN A 235 -2.65 -45.50 -13.19
C ASN A 235 -1.53 -45.13 -14.17
N VAL A 236 -0.87 -46.19 -14.62
CA VAL A 236 0.24 -46.28 -15.57
C VAL A 236 -0.35 -46.56 -16.94
N GLU A 237 0.16 -45.92 -18.00
CA GLU A 237 0.40 -46.59 -19.28
C GLU A 237 1.46 -45.83 -20.12
N ASN A 238 2.39 -46.61 -20.66
CA ASN A 238 3.58 -46.24 -21.41
C ASN A 238 3.26 -45.81 -22.85
N GLY A 239 4.15 -45.00 -23.46
CA GLY A 239 4.25 -44.92 -24.92
C GLY A 239 5.18 -43.83 -25.46
N ASN A 240 6.46 -44.19 -25.64
CA ASN A 240 7.44 -43.76 -26.66
C ASN A 240 7.63 -42.26 -27.05
N SER A 241 8.84 -41.79 -26.73
CA SER A 241 9.83 -41.09 -27.58
C SER A 241 9.36 -40.08 -28.63
N ASP A 242 9.66 -38.80 -28.38
CA ASP A 242 10.25 -37.93 -29.40
C ASP A 242 11.22 -36.94 -28.75
N SER A 243 12.48 -37.04 -29.16
CA SER A 243 13.61 -36.23 -28.71
C SER A 243 13.71 -34.94 -29.53
N THR A 244 12.89 -33.93 -29.23
CA THR A 244 13.04 -32.60 -29.85
C THR A 244 12.44 -31.40 -29.06
N THR A 245 12.00 -31.59 -27.81
CA THR A 245 11.21 -30.56 -27.07
C THR A 245 11.95 -29.83 -25.94
N GLN A 246 13.19 -30.17 -25.61
CA GLN A 246 13.86 -29.58 -24.43
C GLN A 246 14.35 -28.13 -24.62
N ASP A 247 14.54 -27.65 -25.86
CA ASP A 247 15.03 -26.28 -26.11
C ASP A 247 13.89 -25.24 -26.23
N GLN A 248 12.65 -25.66 -26.50
CA GLN A 248 11.50 -24.74 -26.62
C GLN A 248 10.80 -24.48 -25.27
N GLU A 249 10.74 -25.47 -24.37
CA GLU A 249 10.16 -25.28 -23.04
C GLU A 249 11.01 -24.35 -22.15
N GLY A 250 12.34 -24.36 -22.32
CA GLY A 250 13.25 -23.46 -21.61
C GLY A 250 13.11 -21.99 -22.02
N ALA A 251 12.85 -21.72 -23.30
CA ALA A 251 12.64 -20.38 -23.83
C ALA A 251 11.25 -19.81 -23.47
N ASP A 252 10.20 -20.64 -23.46
CA ASP A 252 8.86 -20.22 -23.01
C ASP A 252 8.84 -19.97 -21.49
N ALA A 253 9.58 -20.76 -20.71
CA ALA A 253 9.70 -20.55 -19.26
C ALA A 253 10.46 -19.26 -18.88
N SER A 254 11.52 -18.90 -19.61
CA SER A 254 12.28 -17.66 -19.35
C SER A 254 11.49 -16.41 -19.72
N VAL A 255 10.75 -16.45 -20.83
CA VAL A 255 9.83 -15.37 -21.23
C VAL A 255 8.71 -15.19 -20.20
N ARG A 256 8.11 -16.29 -19.72
CA ARG A 256 7.08 -16.23 -18.65
C ARG A 256 7.61 -15.65 -17.34
N TYR A 257 8.85 -15.96 -16.95
CA TYR A 257 9.48 -15.41 -15.76
C TYR A 257 9.70 -13.89 -15.88
N GLN A 258 10.13 -13.41 -17.05
CA GLN A 258 10.32 -11.99 -17.34
C GLN A 258 9.00 -11.21 -17.33
N ASP A 259 7.95 -11.79 -17.93
CA ASP A 259 6.60 -11.22 -17.92
C ASP A 259 6.06 -11.10 -16.49
N ASP A 260 6.27 -12.12 -15.65
CA ASP A 260 5.85 -12.06 -14.26
C ASP A 260 6.57 -10.95 -13.47
N ILE A 261 7.86 -10.67 -13.74
CA ILE A 261 8.59 -9.57 -13.09
C ILE A 261 8.00 -8.20 -13.48
N ILE A 262 7.78 -7.94 -14.77
CA ILE A 262 7.22 -6.64 -15.20
C ILE A 262 5.85 -6.41 -14.58
N SER A 263 5.00 -7.45 -14.55
CA SER A 263 3.68 -7.36 -13.93
C SER A 263 3.76 -7.06 -12.42
N THR A 264 4.73 -7.67 -11.73
CA THR A 264 4.96 -7.48 -10.29
C THR A 264 5.45 -6.07 -9.98
N LEU A 265 6.41 -5.55 -10.77
CA LEU A 265 6.93 -4.19 -10.63
C LEU A 265 5.86 -3.14 -10.92
N LEU A 266 5.08 -3.32 -11.99
CA LEU A 266 3.96 -2.42 -12.31
C LEU A 266 2.86 -2.48 -11.25
N GLY A 267 2.53 -3.67 -10.73
CA GLY A 267 1.57 -3.83 -9.64
C GLY A 267 2.03 -3.23 -8.31
N ALA A 268 3.36 -3.19 -8.08
CA ALA A 268 3.97 -2.51 -6.95
C ALA A 268 3.99 -0.97 -7.08
N SER A 269 3.95 -0.46 -8.31
CA SER A 269 4.04 0.97 -8.59
C SER A 269 2.71 1.72 -8.37
N ARG A 270 2.78 3.03 -8.13
CA ARG A 270 1.60 3.87 -7.91
C ARG A 270 1.02 4.39 -9.23
N LEU A 271 0.63 3.47 -10.12
CA LEU A 271 0.14 3.81 -11.47
C LEU A 271 -1.08 4.74 -11.47
N CYS A 272 -1.90 4.74 -10.42
CA CYS A 272 -3.05 5.65 -10.32
C CYS A 272 -2.66 7.12 -10.10
N LEU A 273 -1.38 7.39 -9.81
CA LEU A 273 -0.82 8.74 -9.68
C LEU A 273 0.03 9.15 -10.89
N ALA A 274 0.25 8.24 -11.85
CA ALA A 274 0.99 8.54 -13.07
C ALA A 274 0.18 9.49 -13.97
N SER A 275 0.88 10.28 -14.79
CA SER A 275 0.24 11.16 -15.76
C SER A 275 -0.47 10.38 -16.87
N SER A 276 -1.43 11.03 -17.53
CA SER A 276 -2.10 10.44 -18.69
C SER A 276 -1.14 10.14 -19.84
N THR A 277 -0.07 10.92 -20.00
CA THR A 277 0.99 10.69 -20.98
C THR A 277 1.78 9.42 -20.64
N CYS A 278 2.15 9.22 -19.39
CA CYS A 278 2.85 8.02 -18.93
C CYS A 278 2.00 6.76 -19.13
N LEU A 279 0.70 6.81 -18.79
CA LEU A 279 -0.21 5.69 -19.04
C LEU A 279 -0.38 5.40 -20.54
N GLN A 280 -0.37 6.42 -21.39
CA GLN A 280 -0.42 6.24 -22.85
C GLN A 280 0.86 5.58 -23.38
N GLU A 281 2.03 5.95 -22.87
CA GLU A 281 3.31 5.30 -23.20
C GLU A 281 3.31 3.81 -22.79
N LEU A 282 2.74 3.46 -21.64
CA LEU A 282 2.60 2.05 -21.24
C LEU A 282 1.69 1.26 -22.19
N LEU A 283 0.67 1.90 -22.78
CA LEU A 283 -0.22 1.26 -23.74
C LEU A 283 0.39 1.09 -25.14
N THR A 284 1.52 1.74 -25.44
CA THR A 284 2.24 1.54 -26.71
C THR A 284 3.33 0.48 -26.59
N ASP A 285 3.77 0.13 -25.38
CA ASP A 285 4.80 -0.87 -25.15
C ASP A 285 4.25 -2.31 -25.33
N GLN A 286 4.84 -3.05 -26.26
CA GLN A 286 4.43 -4.42 -26.59
C GLN A 286 4.55 -5.39 -25.40
N ARG A 287 5.49 -5.16 -24.47
CA ARG A 287 5.70 -6.03 -23.30
C ARG A 287 4.55 -5.94 -22.32
N VAL A 288 3.94 -4.76 -22.22
CA VAL A 288 2.75 -4.53 -21.38
C VAL A 288 1.51 -5.09 -22.08
N LEU A 289 1.38 -4.92 -23.40
CA LEU A 289 0.24 -5.41 -24.16
C LEU A 289 0.17 -6.94 -24.22
N ASN A 290 1.31 -7.61 -24.35
CA ASN A 290 1.38 -9.07 -24.41
C ASN A 290 1.14 -9.73 -23.04
N ASN A 291 1.29 -8.98 -21.94
CA ASN A 291 1.14 -9.49 -20.60
C ASN A 291 -0.23 -9.12 -19.98
N PRO A 292 -1.14 -10.08 -19.76
CA PRO A 292 -2.49 -9.79 -19.26
C PRO A 292 -2.50 -9.23 -17.83
N LYS A 293 -1.54 -9.61 -16.98
CA LYS A 293 -1.44 -9.11 -15.59
C LYS A 293 -0.96 -7.67 -15.57
N ALA A 294 0.07 -7.34 -16.37
CA ALA A 294 0.55 -5.97 -16.52
C ALA A 294 -0.57 -5.06 -17.06
N LEU A 295 -1.27 -5.52 -18.10
CA LEU A 295 -2.39 -4.80 -18.70
C LEU A 295 -3.54 -4.59 -17.70
N PHE A 296 -3.81 -5.55 -16.80
CA PHE A 296 -4.79 -5.38 -15.73
C PHE A 296 -4.47 -4.20 -14.82
N HIS A 297 -3.21 -4.03 -14.42
CA HIS A 297 -2.78 -2.90 -13.58
C HIS A 297 -2.95 -1.55 -14.30
N VAL A 298 -2.56 -1.47 -15.57
CA VAL A 298 -2.73 -0.27 -16.40
C VAL A 298 -4.21 0.07 -16.62
N ARG A 299 -5.06 -0.92 -16.93
CA ARG A 299 -6.52 -0.72 -17.08
C ARG A 299 -7.16 -0.26 -15.78
N SER A 300 -6.69 -0.75 -14.65
CA SER A 300 -7.15 -0.32 -13.32
C SER A 300 -6.79 1.15 -13.04
N ALA A 301 -5.56 1.57 -13.38
CA ALA A 301 -5.16 2.98 -13.31
C ALA A 301 -5.99 3.88 -14.25
N LEU A 302 -6.22 3.45 -15.49
CA LEU A 302 -7.07 4.21 -16.43
C LEU A 302 -8.51 4.35 -15.92
N ARG A 303 -9.09 3.30 -15.33
CA ARG A 303 -10.41 3.36 -14.69
C ARG A 303 -10.43 4.39 -13.56
N TYR A 304 -9.39 4.41 -12.73
CA TYR A 304 -9.24 5.42 -11.67
C TYR A 304 -9.21 6.85 -12.27
N HIS A 305 -8.50 7.05 -13.38
CA HIS A 305 -8.45 8.34 -14.08
C HIS A 305 -9.80 8.75 -14.69
N LEU A 306 -10.52 7.81 -15.30
CA LEU A 306 -11.80 8.06 -15.97
C LEU A 306 -12.98 8.26 -15.00
N GLN A 307 -12.83 7.92 -13.72
CA GLN A 307 -13.90 8.00 -12.71
C GLN A 307 -13.52 8.91 -11.52
N PRO A 308 -13.31 10.23 -11.74
CA PRO A 308 -12.90 11.16 -10.68
C PRO A 308 -13.89 11.22 -9.52
N GLU A 309 -15.19 11.16 -9.81
CA GLU A 309 -16.30 11.16 -8.84
C GLU A 309 -16.21 10.01 -7.81
N ARG A 310 -15.51 8.92 -8.14
CA ARG A 310 -15.40 7.72 -7.30
C ARG A 310 -14.13 7.66 -6.43
N ARG A 311 -13.16 8.54 -6.67
CA ARG A 311 -11.84 8.50 -6.01
C ARG A 311 -11.91 8.79 -4.50
N TYR A 312 -12.99 9.42 -4.05
CA TYR A 312 -13.20 9.78 -2.65
C TYR A 312 -13.71 8.62 -1.80
N ASP A 313 -14.47 7.70 -2.40
CA ASP A 313 -15.03 6.50 -1.76
C ASP A 313 -13.99 5.37 -1.69
N PHE A 314 -13.13 5.28 -2.72
CA PHE A 314 -12.16 4.21 -2.93
C PHE A 314 -10.79 4.75 -3.33
N CYS A 315 -9.81 4.57 -2.45
CA CYS A 315 -8.41 4.88 -2.72
C CYS A 315 -7.56 3.59 -2.62
N PRO A 316 -7.18 2.98 -3.77
CA PRO A 316 -6.31 1.81 -3.76
C PRO A 316 -4.91 2.18 -3.26
N SER A 317 -4.13 1.18 -2.85
CA SER A 317 -2.71 1.36 -2.46
C SER A 317 -1.88 2.06 -3.54
N THR A 318 -2.20 1.81 -4.82
CA THR A 318 -1.55 2.43 -5.99
C THR A 318 -1.93 3.90 -6.20
N ALA A 319 -2.90 4.44 -5.45
CA ALA A 319 -3.32 5.85 -5.49
C ALA A 319 -2.89 6.63 -4.23
N VAL A 320 -2.02 6.05 -3.40
CA VAL A 320 -1.52 6.70 -2.19
C VAL A 320 -0.19 7.38 -2.43
N PHE A 321 -0.09 8.66 -2.12
CA PHE A 321 1.16 9.43 -2.25
C PHE A 321 2.24 8.90 -1.29
N ARG A 322 3.50 9.00 -1.72
CA ARG A 322 4.67 8.69 -0.90
C ARG A 322 4.81 9.70 0.24
N SER A 323 5.37 9.27 1.36
CA SER A 323 5.64 10.10 2.54
C SER A 323 6.58 11.28 2.25
N GLY A 324 7.44 11.15 1.24
CA GLY A 324 8.37 12.18 0.78
C GLY A 324 7.75 13.29 -0.07
N ASN A 325 6.56 13.05 -0.64
CA ASN A 325 5.92 14.05 -1.48
C ASN A 325 5.23 15.11 -0.62
N ASP A 326 5.12 16.32 -1.15
CA ASP A 326 4.35 17.42 -0.53
C ASP A 326 2.88 17.04 -0.28
N TRP A 327 2.39 16.01 -0.98
CA TRP A 327 0.98 15.62 -1.01
C TRP A 327 0.79 14.33 -0.23
N THR A 328 -0.23 14.29 0.63
CA THR A 328 -0.62 13.10 1.41
C THR A 328 -2.12 12.87 1.29
N ASN A 329 -2.57 11.62 1.36
CA ASN A 329 -4.00 11.34 1.38
C ASN A 329 -4.56 11.57 2.79
N VAL A 330 -5.67 12.30 2.86
CA VAL A 330 -6.34 12.67 4.10
C VAL A 330 -7.79 12.24 4.01
N ILE A 331 -8.30 11.62 5.07
CA ILE A 331 -9.75 11.40 5.21
C ILE A 331 -10.35 12.68 5.77
N LEU A 332 -11.22 13.30 4.99
CA LEU A 332 -11.94 14.49 5.40
C LEU A 332 -13.29 14.10 5.99
N CYS A 333 -13.61 14.61 7.17
CA CYS A 333 -14.89 14.44 7.82
C CYS A 333 -15.44 15.81 8.26
N ILE A 334 -16.71 16.10 7.97
CA ILE A 334 -17.40 17.21 8.63
C ILE A 334 -18.21 16.65 9.79
N SER A 335 -17.88 17.05 11.02
CA SER A 335 -18.68 16.70 12.19
C SER A 335 -19.91 17.58 12.27
N SER A 336 -21.10 17.01 12.47
CA SER A 336 -22.26 17.75 12.97
C SER A 336 -21.88 18.45 14.29
N PRO A 337 -22.41 19.64 14.60
CA PRO A 337 -22.42 20.12 15.98
C PRO A 337 -22.98 19.00 16.87
N GLY A 338 -22.32 18.66 17.96
CA GLY A 338 -22.84 17.71 18.95
C GLY A 338 -23.71 18.45 19.96
N ALA A 339 -24.39 17.74 20.86
CA ALA A 339 -25.17 18.36 21.95
C ALA A 339 -24.36 19.36 22.82
N ASN A 340 -23.03 19.23 22.84
CA ASN A 340 -22.10 20.09 23.58
C ASN A 340 -21.28 21.06 22.70
N ASN A 341 -21.39 21.02 21.36
CA ASN A 341 -20.60 21.85 20.45
C ASN A 341 -21.52 22.67 19.54
N SER A 342 -21.41 23.98 19.57
CA SER A 342 -22.29 24.91 18.84
C SER A 342 -21.94 25.07 17.35
N GLN A 343 -20.83 24.51 16.88
CA GLN A 343 -20.37 24.65 15.49
C GLN A 343 -19.87 23.30 14.90
N PRO A 344 -20.16 22.99 13.63
CA PRO A 344 -19.55 21.86 12.94
C PRO A 344 -18.06 22.10 12.73
N ASN A 345 -17.24 21.08 12.97
CA ASN A 345 -15.81 21.12 12.76
C ASN A 345 -15.45 20.28 11.52
N LEU A 346 -14.60 20.84 10.66
CA LEU A 346 -13.96 20.06 9.61
C LEU A 346 -12.77 19.37 10.25
N ILE A 347 -12.85 18.06 10.41
CA ILE A 347 -11.75 17.27 10.94
C ILE A 347 -11.16 16.46 9.81
N CYS A 348 -9.86 16.22 9.91
CA CYS A 348 -9.15 15.48 8.89
C CYS A 348 -8.19 14.52 9.55
N LYS A 349 -8.09 13.31 9.01
CA LYS A 349 -7.17 12.28 9.51
C LYS A 349 -6.10 12.05 8.48
N ARG A 350 -4.85 12.37 8.84
CA ARG A 350 -3.67 12.17 8.00
C ARG A 350 -3.08 10.80 8.27
N PHE A 351 -2.82 10.06 7.21
CA PHE A 351 -1.99 8.85 7.27
C PHE A 351 -0.54 9.21 6.94
N PRO A 352 0.46 8.70 7.67
CA PRO A 352 0.40 7.61 8.67
C PRO A 352 0.24 8.06 10.14
N GLN A 353 0.12 9.36 10.43
CA GLN A 353 0.19 9.91 11.79
C GLN A 353 -0.98 9.49 12.72
N ASP A 354 -2.03 8.85 12.17
CA ASP A 354 -3.23 8.30 12.84
C ASP A 354 -3.96 9.29 13.78
N LYS A 355 -3.62 10.58 13.71
CA LYS A 355 -4.16 11.67 14.52
C LYS A 355 -5.18 12.48 13.72
N TRP A 356 -6.27 12.83 14.40
CA TRP A 356 -7.27 13.76 13.90
C TRP A 356 -6.80 15.20 14.09
N HIS A 357 -6.93 16.01 13.04
CA HIS A 357 -6.63 17.43 13.06
C HIS A 357 -7.90 18.21 12.73
N THR A 358 -8.22 19.21 13.55
CA THR A 358 -9.34 20.12 13.29
C THR A 358 -8.88 21.26 12.41
N LEU A 359 -9.56 21.44 11.28
CA LEU A 359 -9.32 22.53 10.34
C LEU A 359 -10.24 23.70 10.69
N ILE A 360 -9.65 24.89 10.76
CA ILE A 360 -10.39 26.15 10.91
C ILE A 360 -11.10 26.43 9.59
N ILE A 361 -12.43 26.42 9.62
CA ILE A 361 -13.28 26.81 8.49
C ILE A 361 -13.59 28.30 8.61
N GLY A 362 -13.87 28.95 7.48
CA GLY A 362 -14.53 30.26 7.47
C GLY A 362 -15.96 30.21 8.06
N SER A 363 -16.73 31.29 7.88
CA SER A 363 -18.11 31.38 8.36
C SER A 363 -18.93 30.16 7.88
N ILE A 364 -19.37 29.35 8.85
CA ILE A 364 -20.25 28.22 8.61
C ILE A 364 -21.65 28.78 8.40
N PRO A 365 -22.37 28.36 7.34
CA PRO A 365 -23.72 28.81 7.14
C PRO A 365 -24.64 28.36 8.29
N PRO A 366 -25.57 29.22 8.76
CA PRO A 366 -26.38 28.96 9.94
C PRO A 366 -27.30 27.73 9.81
N PHE A 367 -27.58 27.25 8.59
CA PHE A 367 -28.39 26.06 8.34
C PHE A 367 -27.71 24.73 8.74
N PHE A 368 -26.40 24.71 8.97
CA PHE A 368 -25.71 23.51 9.51
C PHE A 368 -25.92 23.30 11.02
N ILE A 369 -26.55 24.26 11.71
CA ILE A 369 -26.74 24.21 13.17
C ILE A 369 -27.94 23.33 13.55
N THR A 370 -28.92 23.17 12.65
CA THR A 370 -30.08 22.30 12.86
C THR A 370 -29.78 20.91 12.31
N HIS A 371 -29.70 19.95 13.23
CA HIS A 371 -29.30 18.56 13.02
C HIS A 371 -30.06 17.78 11.93
N GLU A 372 -29.39 16.70 11.48
CA GLU A 372 -29.90 15.43 10.92
C GLU A 372 -30.15 15.24 9.41
N GLN A 373 -30.21 16.29 8.57
CA GLN A 373 -30.67 16.09 7.18
C GLN A 373 -29.80 16.80 6.13
N CYS A 374 -28.53 16.44 6.09
CA CYS A 374 -27.60 16.85 5.03
C CYS A 374 -27.08 15.66 4.25
N ASN A 375 -26.99 15.81 2.93
CA ASN A 375 -26.27 14.89 2.06
C ASN A 375 -25.18 15.64 1.32
N SER A 376 -24.08 14.95 1.03
CA SER A 376 -22.96 15.53 0.31
C SER A 376 -22.37 14.54 -0.67
N VAL A 377 -21.85 15.07 -1.77
CA VAL A 377 -21.16 14.33 -2.81
C VAL A 377 -19.93 15.12 -3.22
N PHE A 378 -18.82 14.42 -3.39
CA PHE A 378 -17.60 15.01 -3.92
C PHE A 378 -17.66 15.12 -5.45
N TYR A 379 -17.25 16.27 -5.96
CA TYR A 379 -17.08 16.51 -7.38
C TYR A 379 -15.83 17.37 -7.61
N GLU A 380 -14.86 16.82 -8.32
CA GLU A 380 -13.57 17.44 -8.66
C GLU A 380 -12.75 17.98 -7.46
N LYS A 381 -12.80 19.29 -7.19
CA LYS A 381 -12.04 19.94 -6.10
C LYS A 381 -12.96 20.51 -5.04
N SER A 382 -14.19 20.02 -5.01
CA SER A 382 -15.26 20.63 -4.26
C SER A 382 -16.25 19.61 -3.78
N VAL A 383 -17.01 20.01 -2.78
CA VAL A 383 -18.07 19.18 -2.24
C VAL A 383 -19.37 19.90 -2.48
N PHE A 384 -20.30 19.23 -3.14
CA PHE A 384 -21.66 19.72 -3.29
C PHE A 384 -22.52 18.98 -2.30
N GLY A 385 -23.44 19.69 -1.67
CA GLY A 385 -24.38 19.07 -0.78
C GLY A 385 -25.69 19.81 -0.73
N THR A 386 -26.63 19.16 -0.06
CA THR A 386 -27.97 19.67 0.15
C THR A 386 -28.27 19.56 1.63
N ALA A 387 -28.77 20.64 2.22
CA ALA A 387 -29.16 20.71 3.62
C ALA A 387 -30.59 21.22 3.73
N CYS A 388 -31.35 20.69 4.68
CA CYS A 388 -32.70 21.16 4.97
C CYS A 388 -32.63 22.26 6.04
N ASP A 389 -33.04 23.48 5.68
CA ASP A 389 -33.23 24.58 6.63
C ASP A 389 -34.60 24.38 7.30
N VAL A 390 -34.62 23.67 8.44
CA VAL A 390 -35.83 23.33 9.19
C VAL A 390 -36.65 24.58 9.56
N PRO A 391 -36.05 25.69 10.07
CA PRO A 391 -36.78 26.92 10.36
C PRO A 391 -37.51 27.52 9.15
N LYS A 392 -36.95 27.43 7.95
CA LYS A 392 -37.52 28.03 6.72
C LYS A 392 -38.30 27.05 5.86
N ASN A 393 -38.28 25.75 6.21
CA ASN A 393 -38.86 24.66 5.43
C ASN A 393 -38.39 24.72 3.95
N GLN A 394 -37.08 24.82 3.75
CA GLN A 394 -36.45 24.89 2.42
C GLN A 394 -35.22 23.98 2.35
N THR A 395 -35.09 23.23 1.27
CA THR A 395 -33.87 22.50 0.95
C THR A 395 -32.93 23.41 0.15
N ILE A 396 -31.74 23.68 0.70
CA ILE A 396 -30.73 24.56 0.12
C ILE A 396 -29.60 23.69 -0.43
N MET A 397 -29.11 24.03 -1.62
CA MET A 397 -27.88 23.48 -2.17
C MET A 397 -26.69 24.34 -1.73
N PHE A 398 -25.62 23.70 -1.29
CA PHE A 398 -24.37 24.35 -0.93
C PHE A 398 -23.20 23.73 -1.68
N HIS A 399 -22.15 24.53 -1.83
CA HIS A 399 -20.85 24.13 -2.35
C HIS A 399 -19.78 24.50 -1.34
N PHE A 400 -18.92 23.54 -1.02
CA PHE A 400 -17.76 23.74 -0.17
C PHE A 400 -16.50 23.67 -1.04
N ASN A 401 -15.79 24.79 -1.11
CA ASN A 401 -14.50 24.84 -1.80
C ASN A 401 -13.40 24.38 -0.84
N LEU A 402 -12.77 23.24 -1.16
CA LEU A 402 -11.73 22.65 -0.33
C LEU A 402 -10.49 23.55 -0.18
N GLN A 403 -10.15 24.29 -1.24
CA GLN A 403 -8.97 25.17 -1.25
C GLN A 403 -9.19 26.44 -0.45
N LEU A 404 -10.36 27.06 -0.61
CA LEU A 404 -10.72 28.31 0.09
C LEU A 404 -11.28 28.08 1.50
N LYS A 405 -11.59 26.82 1.86
CA LYS A 405 -12.19 26.40 3.14
C LYS A 405 -13.43 27.23 3.48
N ASN A 406 -14.26 27.51 2.49
CA ASN A 406 -15.48 28.31 2.63
C ASN A 406 -16.69 27.61 2.00
N PHE A 407 -17.87 27.94 2.55
CA PHE A 407 -19.15 27.51 2.04
C PHE A 407 -19.77 28.61 1.18
N VAL A 408 -20.37 28.20 0.07
CA VAL A 408 -21.15 29.03 -0.84
C VAL A 408 -22.55 28.44 -0.95
N SER A 409 -23.58 29.24 -0.68
CA SER A 409 -24.96 28.85 -0.96
C SER A 409 -25.23 29.02 -2.45
N LEU A 410 -25.75 27.97 -3.06
CA LEU A 410 -25.97 27.87 -4.49
C LEU A 410 -27.45 28.05 -4.89
N GLY A 411 -28.32 28.26 -3.90
CA GLY A 411 -29.75 28.47 -4.09
C GLY A 411 -30.60 27.31 -3.60
N ASN A 412 -31.90 27.40 -3.87
CA ASN A 412 -32.89 26.45 -3.38
C ASN A 412 -33.12 25.31 -4.37
N VAL A 413 -33.33 24.11 -3.85
CA VAL A 413 -33.86 22.98 -4.63
C VAL A 413 -35.33 23.28 -4.95
N PRO A 414 -35.84 22.94 -6.15
CA PRO A 414 -37.18 23.37 -6.60
C PRO A 414 -38.29 22.84 -5.71
N ARG A 415 -38.10 21.64 -5.16
CA ARG A 415 -39.07 20.97 -4.30
C ARG A 415 -38.43 20.68 -2.96
N ASN A 416 -39.03 21.24 -1.93
CA ASN A 416 -38.60 20.99 -0.56
C ASN A 416 -38.83 19.52 -0.21
N ARG A 417 -37.80 18.86 0.28
CA ARG A 417 -37.79 17.46 0.66
C ARG A 417 -36.80 17.22 1.79
N VAL A 418 -37.11 16.25 2.62
CA VAL A 418 -36.29 15.83 3.76
C VAL A 418 -35.96 14.35 3.64
N ASN A 419 -34.85 13.89 4.22
CA ASN A 419 -34.37 12.50 4.09
C ASN A 419 -34.21 12.01 2.64
N HIS A 420 -33.90 12.91 1.69
CA HIS A 420 -33.55 12.52 0.32
C HIS A 420 -32.13 11.95 0.25
N THR A 421 -31.72 11.45 -0.90
CA THR A 421 -30.33 11.06 -1.19
C THR A 421 -29.82 11.82 -2.41
N THR A 422 -28.51 12.02 -2.48
CA THR A 422 -27.85 12.71 -3.59
C THR A 422 -26.78 11.83 -4.22
N VAL A 423 -26.72 11.84 -5.55
CA VAL A 423 -25.74 11.06 -6.33
C VAL A 423 -25.19 11.92 -7.45
N CYS A 424 -23.88 11.87 -7.68
CA CYS A 424 -23.27 12.49 -8.85
C CYS A 424 -23.08 11.45 -9.96
N TYR A 425 -23.42 11.84 -11.20
CA TYR A 425 -23.18 11.05 -12.40
C TYR A 425 -23.01 11.94 -13.63
N LYS A 426 -21.89 11.78 -14.35
CA LYS A 426 -21.59 12.48 -15.63
C LYS A 426 -21.80 14.01 -15.51
N ASN A 427 -21.28 14.62 -14.45
CA ASN A 427 -21.34 16.06 -14.17
C ASN A 427 -22.72 16.61 -13.76
N PHE A 428 -23.70 15.73 -13.54
CA PHE A 428 -24.99 16.09 -12.96
C PHE A 428 -25.09 15.62 -11.52
N LEU A 429 -25.69 16.44 -10.67
CA LEU A 429 -26.16 16.05 -9.34
C LEU A 429 -27.60 15.60 -9.47
N TYR A 430 -27.89 14.36 -9.08
CA TYR A 430 -29.22 13.80 -9.01
C TYR A 430 -29.70 13.81 -7.56
N ILE A 431 -30.91 14.29 -7.36
CA ILE A 431 -31.65 14.21 -6.11
C ILE A 431 -32.73 13.14 -6.28
N VAL A 432 -32.71 12.15 -5.39
CA VAL A 432 -33.62 11.02 -5.43
C VAL A 432 -34.27 10.82 -4.06
N GLY A 433 -35.57 10.52 -4.07
CA GLY A 433 -36.33 10.21 -2.86
C GLY A 433 -36.59 11.42 -1.97
N GLY A 434 -36.91 11.15 -0.71
CA GLY A 434 -37.26 12.13 0.31
C GLY A 434 -38.75 12.14 0.67
N GLU A 435 -39.04 12.66 1.86
CA GLU A 435 -40.38 12.80 2.41
C GLU A 435 -40.99 14.14 1.98
N ASN A 436 -41.50 14.18 0.76
CA ASN A 436 -42.27 15.32 0.25
C ASN A 436 -43.60 14.88 -0.38
N GLY A 437 -43.94 13.59 -0.30
CA GLY A 437 -45.11 13.00 -0.96
C GLY A 437 -44.98 12.86 -2.47
N GLU A 438 -43.86 13.28 -3.06
CA GLU A 438 -43.61 13.20 -4.49
C GLU A 438 -42.60 12.11 -4.84
N LEU A 439 -42.71 11.60 -6.07
CA LEU A 439 -41.82 10.57 -6.59
C LEU A 439 -40.77 11.14 -7.53
N SER A 440 -40.59 12.46 -7.63
CA SER A 440 -39.71 13.05 -8.65
C SER A 440 -38.21 12.81 -8.41
N ILE A 441 -37.53 12.53 -9.51
CA ILE A 441 -36.08 12.56 -9.65
C ILE A 441 -35.71 13.88 -10.33
N GLU A 442 -34.92 14.68 -9.63
CA GLU A 442 -34.47 15.99 -10.09
C GLU A 442 -32.97 15.94 -10.35
N ARG A 443 -32.48 16.68 -11.34
CA ARG A 443 -31.05 16.85 -11.56
C ARG A 443 -30.65 18.30 -11.79
N CYS A 444 -29.39 18.58 -11.48
CA CYS A 444 -28.75 19.86 -11.71
C CYS A 444 -27.39 19.65 -12.40
N ASN A 445 -27.06 20.49 -13.38
CA ASN A 445 -25.74 20.48 -14.01
C ASN A 445 -24.70 21.20 -13.11
N LEU A 446 -23.60 20.52 -12.77
CA LEU A 446 -22.55 21.04 -11.89
C LEU A 446 -21.49 21.90 -12.60
N GLU A 447 -21.38 21.85 -13.94
CA GLU A 447 -20.42 22.67 -14.70
C GLU A 447 -20.82 24.15 -14.73
N LYS A 448 -22.13 24.43 -14.65
CA LYS A 448 -22.69 25.79 -14.69
C LYS A 448 -22.92 26.34 -13.28
N THR A 449 -21.87 26.37 -12.47
CA THR A 449 -21.93 26.82 -11.06
C THR A 449 -22.48 28.24 -10.87
N GLY A 450 -22.40 29.11 -11.89
CA GLY A 450 -22.95 30.47 -11.85
C GLY A 450 -24.46 30.59 -12.06
N SER A 451 -25.14 29.53 -12.55
CA SER A 451 -26.60 29.54 -12.78
C SER A 451 -27.16 28.12 -12.66
N ILE A 452 -27.39 27.67 -11.42
CA ILE A 452 -27.96 26.36 -11.15
C ILE A 452 -29.40 26.31 -11.64
N GLN A 453 -29.61 25.45 -12.64
CA GLN A 453 -30.90 25.18 -13.25
C GLN A 453 -31.25 23.72 -12.94
N TRP A 454 -32.38 23.53 -12.28
CA TRP A 454 -32.90 22.22 -11.94
C TRP A 454 -33.88 21.75 -13.00
N GLU A 455 -33.82 20.47 -13.34
CA GLU A 455 -34.77 19.83 -14.24
C GLU A 455 -35.29 18.52 -13.62
N THR A 456 -36.58 18.25 -13.80
CA THR A 456 -37.18 16.96 -13.44
C THR A 456 -36.97 15.98 -14.59
N VAL A 457 -36.32 14.85 -14.30
CA VAL A 457 -35.91 13.88 -15.33
C VAL A 457 -36.66 12.56 -15.29
N GLY A 458 -37.30 12.24 -14.17
CA GLY A 458 -38.03 11.00 -14.02
C GLY A 458 -38.84 10.98 -12.74
N THR A 459 -39.55 9.87 -12.53
CA THR A 459 -40.32 9.61 -11.32
C THR A 459 -40.03 8.19 -10.84
N LEU A 460 -39.82 8.03 -9.54
CA LEU A 460 -39.81 6.74 -8.85
C LEU A 460 -41.14 6.02 -9.09
N THR A 461 -41.07 4.70 -9.19
CA THR A 461 -42.26 3.85 -9.38
C THR A 461 -43.01 3.69 -8.06
N GLN A 462 -42.29 3.66 -6.93
CA GLN A 462 -42.86 3.57 -5.59
C GLN A 462 -42.13 4.48 -4.60
N SER A 463 -42.88 4.95 -3.60
CA SER A 463 -42.34 5.69 -2.46
C SER A 463 -41.57 4.73 -1.54
N VAL A 464 -40.40 5.16 -1.10
CA VAL A 464 -39.49 4.39 -0.25
C VAL A 464 -38.97 5.27 0.89
N SER A 465 -38.81 4.70 2.09
CA SER A 465 -38.11 5.33 3.21
C SER A 465 -36.65 4.88 3.28
N ASP A 466 -35.80 5.59 4.03
CA ASP A 466 -34.36 5.29 4.18
C ASP A 466 -33.64 5.14 2.84
N VAL A 467 -33.91 6.08 1.93
CA VAL A 467 -33.47 6.01 0.54
C VAL A 467 -31.96 6.18 0.46
N MET A 468 -31.32 5.30 -0.30
CA MET A 468 -29.93 5.41 -0.68
C MET A 468 -29.78 5.20 -2.17
N ALA A 469 -28.79 5.83 -2.78
CA ALA A 469 -28.51 5.61 -4.18
C ALA A 469 -27.01 5.55 -4.49
N THR A 470 -26.68 4.84 -5.56
CA THR A 470 -25.31 4.71 -6.09
C THR A 470 -25.35 4.52 -7.60
N VAL A 471 -24.25 4.86 -8.28
CA VAL A 471 -24.11 4.61 -9.72
C VAL A 471 -23.43 3.27 -9.96
N PHE A 472 -24.08 2.39 -10.73
CA PHE A 472 -23.52 1.12 -11.18
C PHE A 472 -23.92 0.85 -12.63
N ASN A 473 -22.94 0.47 -13.47
CA ASN A 473 -23.16 0.20 -14.91
C ASN A 473 -24.01 1.26 -15.64
N ASN A 474 -23.70 2.55 -15.44
CA ASN A 474 -24.43 3.70 -16.02
C ASN A 474 -25.89 3.87 -15.54
N LEU A 475 -26.32 3.10 -14.55
CA LEU A 475 -27.63 3.23 -13.92
C LEU A 475 -27.48 3.80 -12.51
N ILE A 476 -28.49 4.54 -12.07
CA ILE A 476 -28.62 4.97 -10.68
C ILE A 476 -29.47 3.92 -9.98
N ILE A 477 -28.83 3.14 -9.11
CA ILE A 477 -29.48 2.15 -8.26
C ILE A 477 -29.97 2.86 -7.01
N ILE A 478 -31.23 2.65 -6.68
CA ILE A 478 -31.92 3.28 -5.57
C ILE A 478 -32.47 2.16 -4.70
N ILE A 479 -32.01 2.10 -3.45
CA ILE A 479 -32.46 1.11 -2.47
C ILE A 479 -33.19 1.86 -1.36
N GLY A 480 -34.35 1.37 -0.97
CA GLY A 480 -35.07 1.90 0.18
C GLY A 480 -36.06 0.89 0.74
N ASN A 481 -36.78 1.28 1.77
CA ASN A 481 -37.71 0.44 2.49
C ASN A 481 -39.16 0.76 2.12
N ILE A 482 -39.98 -0.27 1.99
CA ILE A 482 -41.43 -0.13 1.93
C ILE A 482 -42.00 -0.67 3.24
N LYS A 483 -42.78 0.15 3.94
CA LYS A 483 -43.61 -0.32 5.05
C LYS A 483 -44.76 -1.14 4.48
N LYS A 484 -44.83 -2.44 4.79
CA LYS A 484 -46.06 -3.20 4.60
C LYS A 484 -47.11 -2.70 5.62
N GLU A 485 -48.38 -3.03 5.38
CA GLU A 485 -49.55 -2.71 6.22
C GLU A 485 -49.26 -2.71 7.74
N PRO A 486 -50.01 -1.96 8.57
CA PRO A 486 -49.70 -1.83 10.00
C PRO A 486 -49.57 -3.21 10.69
N GLY A 487 -48.32 -3.60 11.00
CA GLY A 487 -47.95 -4.89 11.60
C GLY A 487 -47.08 -5.83 10.75
N GLY A 488 -46.85 -5.53 9.46
CA GLY A 488 -45.99 -6.33 8.57
C GLY A 488 -44.51 -5.96 8.64
N GLU A 489 -43.63 -6.93 8.39
CA GLU A 489 -42.19 -6.69 8.23
C GLU A 489 -41.92 -5.79 7.00
N SER A 490 -41.11 -4.75 7.19
CA SER A 490 -40.65 -3.89 6.09
C SER A 490 -39.89 -4.72 5.06
N THR A 491 -40.11 -4.47 3.77
CA THR A 491 -39.34 -5.10 2.69
C THR A 491 -38.46 -4.08 1.98
N VAL A 492 -37.29 -4.53 1.53
CA VAL A 492 -36.38 -3.70 0.74
C VAL A 492 -36.84 -3.66 -0.72
N LEU A 493 -36.81 -2.47 -1.30
CA LEU A 493 -37.10 -2.26 -2.71
C LEU A 493 -35.85 -1.72 -3.41
N ILE A 494 -35.56 -2.27 -4.59
CA ILE A 494 -34.49 -1.82 -5.47
C ILE A 494 -35.12 -1.24 -6.74
N GLN A 495 -34.83 0.02 -7.02
CA GLN A 495 -35.27 0.73 -8.22
C GLN A 495 -34.03 1.11 -9.04
N CYS A 496 -33.99 0.75 -10.32
CA CYS A 496 -32.89 1.11 -11.22
C CYS A 496 -33.36 2.23 -12.15
N PHE A 497 -32.80 3.42 -12.02
CA PHE A 497 -33.07 4.53 -12.92
C PHE A 497 -32.00 4.63 -14.01
N ASP A 498 -32.41 4.61 -15.27
CA ASP A 498 -31.55 4.89 -16.42
C ASP A 498 -31.61 6.38 -16.76
N PRO A 499 -30.53 7.16 -16.55
CA PRO A 499 -30.55 8.61 -16.81
C PRO A 499 -30.63 8.97 -18.30
N GLU A 500 -30.22 8.08 -19.19
CA GLU A 500 -30.22 8.30 -20.65
C GLU A 500 -31.61 8.07 -21.23
N LYS A 501 -32.23 6.94 -20.85
CA LYS A 501 -33.58 6.57 -21.31
C LYS A 501 -34.70 7.13 -20.41
N LYS A 502 -34.36 7.72 -19.25
CA LYS A 502 -35.27 8.35 -18.29
C LYS A 502 -36.39 7.42 -17.77
N PHE A 503 -36.11 6.13 -17.63
CA PHE A 503 -37.06 5.15 -17.10
C PHE A 503 -36.55 4.51 -15.83
N VAL A 504 -37.48 4.01 -15.01
CA VAL A 504 -37.19 3.28 -13.77
C VAL A 504 -37.63 1.83 -13.94
N HIS A 505 -36.70 0.89 -13.76
CA HIS A 505 -36.99 -0.54 -13.63
C HIS A 505 -37.17 -0.88 -12.14
N LEU A 506 -38.25 -1.57 -11.81
CA LEU A 506 -38.62 -1.93 -10.44
C LEU A 506 -38.26 -3.38 -10.15
N GLN A 507 -37.51 -3.61 -9.07
CA GLN A 507 -37.24 -4.94 -8.54
C GLN A 507 -37.54 -4.98 -7.04
N ALA A 508 -38.42 -5.88 -6.63
CA ALA A 508 -38.58 -6.23 -5.22
C ALA A 508 -37.55 -7.30 -4.86
N ASP A 509 -36.85 -7.13 -3.73
CA ASP A 509 -35.87 -8.09 -3.24
C ASP A 509 -36.06 -8.34 -1.74
N SER A 510 -35.73 -9.55 -1.28
CA SER A 510 -35.86 -9.94 0.13
C SER A 510 -34.50 -9.91 0.81
N LEU A 511 -33.99 -8.71 1.11
CA LEU A 511 -32.87 -8.57 2.03
C LEU A 511 -33.33 -8.88 3.47
N PRO A 512 -32.57 -9.66 4.26
CA PRO A 512 -32.81 -9.80 5.69
C PRO A 512 -32.70 -8.46 6.40
N GLN A 513 -33.55 -8.22 7.41
CA GLN A 513 -33.45 -7.09 8.35
C GLN A 513 -33.54 -5.70 7.69
N ALA A 514 -34.66 -5.41 7.02
CA ALA A 514 -34.91 -4.16 6.30
C ALA A 514 -34.80 -2.87 7.15
N THR A 515 -34.80 -2.96 8.48
CA THR A 515 -34.80 -1.80 9.39
C THR A 515 -33.41 -1.25 9.74
N GLN A 516 -32.32 -1.86 9.25
CA GLN A 516 -30.96 -1.38 9.50
C GLN A 516 -30.53 -0.30 8.52
N LYS A 517 -29.73 0.68 8.98
CA LYS A 517 -29.00 1.58 8.07
C LYS A 517 -28.03 0.79 7.20
N ARG A 518 -27.75 1.35 6.04
CA ARG A 518 -26.93 0.74 5.01
C ARG A 518 -25.96 1.76 4.45
N VAL A 519 -24.83 1.30 3.92
CA VAL A 519 -23.88 2.13 3.18
C VAL A 519 -23.42 1.37 1.93
N PHE A 520 -23.34 2.08 0.81
CA PHE A 520 -22.70 1.53 -0.39
C PHE A 520 -21.19 1.68 -0.31
N LEU A 521 -20.49 0.60 -0.61
CA LEU A 521 -19.04 0.55 -0.78
C LEU A 521 -18.73 0.30 -2.25
N LYS A 522 -17.73 0.99 -2.78
CA LYS A 522 -17.26 0.78 -4.15
C LYS A 522 -15.83 0.27 -4.10
N ARG A 523 -15.55 -0.79 -4.85
CA ARG A 523 -14.19 -1.31 -5.03
C ARG A 523 -13.98 -1.57 -6.51
N TRP A 524 -13.14 -0.75 -7.15
CA TRP A 524 -12.96 -0.79 -8.61
C TRP A 524 -14.29 -0.70 -9.38
N SER A 525 -14.64 -1.74 -10.14
CA SER A 525 -15.89 -1.86 -10.88
C SER A 525 -17.03 -2.44 -10.05
N GLU A 526 -16.76 -2.96 -8.87
CA GLU A 526 -17.74 -3.66 -8.04
C GLU A 526 -18.38 -2.72 -7.01
N VAL A 527 -19.63 -3.02 -6.69
CA VAL A 527 -20.42 -2.30 -5.69
C VAL A 527 -20.88 -3.28 -4.64
N TYR A 528 -20.70 -2.91 -3.38
CA TYR A 528 -21.09 -3.69 -2.22
C TYR A 528 -22.06 -2.89 -1.36
N LEU A 529 -22.93 -3.59 -0.65
CA LEU A 529 -23.89 -3.05 0.31
C LEU A 529 -23.52 -3.57 1.71
N LEU A 530 -23.28 -2.66 2.64
CA LEU A 530 -22.92 -2.95 4.02
C LEU A 530 -24.07 -2.59 4.96
N GLN A 531 -24.46 -3.50 5.86
CA GLN A 531 -25.50 -3.29 6.87
C GLN A 531 -24.91 -3.01 8.27
N GLU A 532 -25.70 -2.39 9.17
CA GLU A 532 -25.33 -2.14 10.58
C GLU A 532 -24.90 -3.41 11.34
N GLY A 533 -25.53 -4.55 11.01
CA GLY A 533 -25.19 -5.86 11.57
C GLY A 533 -23.81 -6.38 11.16
N GLY A 534 -23.16 -5.74 10.18
CA GLY A 534 -21.87 -6.14 9.60
C GLY A 534 -22.00 -7.04 8.36
N ASP A 535 -23.21 -7.33 7.91
CA ASP A 535 -23.45 -8.15 6.73
C ASP A 535 -23.08 -7.39 5.44
N LEU A 536 -22.30 -8.05 4.59
CA LEU A 536 -21.77 -7.53 3.33
C LEU A 536 -22.38 -8.28 2.15
N TRP A 537 -22.91 -7.54 1.19
CA TRP A 537 -23.54 -8.08 -0.03
C TRP A 537 -22.87 -7.48 -1.27
N GLN A 538 -22.58 -8.27 -2.28
CA GLN A 538 -22.09 -7.80 -3.58
C GLN A 538 -23.25 -7.63 -4.56
N LEU A 539 -23.26 -6.52 -5.28
CA LEU A 539 -24.24 -6.27 -6.35
C LEU A 539 -23.70 -6.81 -7.67
N HIS A 540 -24.43 -7.74 -8.26
CA HIS A 540 -24.20 -8.24 -9.62
C HIS A 540 -25.30 -7.73 -10.55
N PHE A 541 -24.89 -7.10 -11.66
CA PHE A 541 -25.82 -6.62 -12.67
C PHE A 541 -26.02 -7.67 -13.76
N CYS A 542 -27.28 -8.02 -14.01
CA CYS A 542 -27.68 -8.87 -15.12
C CYS A 542 -28.23 -8.00 -16.26
N GLU A 543 -27.47 -7.88 -17.35
CA GLU A 543 -27.78 -6.99 -18.48
C GLU A 543 -29.10 -7.34 -19.17
N ASP A 544 -29.44 -8.64 -19.27
CA ASP A 544 -30.60 -9.11 -20.04
C ASP A 544 -31.95 -8.63 -19.49
N ASN A 545 -32.03 -8.33 -18.19
CA ASN A 545 -33.29 -8.02 -17.51
C ASN A 545 -33.26 -6.76 -16.62
N TYR A 546 -32.18 -5.97 -16.66
CA TYR A 546 -31.98 -4.85 -15.72
C TYR A 546 -32.15 -5.26 -14.25
N ARG A 547 -31.75 -6.50 -13.93
CA ARG A 547 -31.88 -7.08 -12.59
C ARG A 547 -30.56 -6.95 -11.83
N ILE A 548 -30.68 -6.66 -10.54
CA ILE A 548 -29.57 -6.67 -9.61
C ILE A 548 -29.69 -7.92 -8.75
N ILE A 549 -28.66 -8.74 -8.73
CA ILE A 549 -28.56 -9.90 -7.86
C ILE A 549 -27.66 -9.51 -6.70
N LEU A 550 -28.08 -9.84 -5.47
CA LEU A 550 -27.34 -9.59 -4.25
C LEU A 550 -26.72 -10.88 -3.74
N ASP A 551 -25.41 -10.97 -3.82
CA ASP A 551 -24.66 -12.15 -3.37
C ASP A 551 -24.07 -11.89 -1.98
N TYR A 552 -24.39 -12.76 -1.02
CA TYR A 552 -23.91 -12.64 0.36
C TYR A 552 -22.42 -13.00 0.45
N HIS A 553 -21.59 -12.06 0.93
CA HIS A 553 -20.15 -12.24 1.09
C HIS A 553 -19.70 -12.57 2.50
N GLY A 554 -20.55 -12.38 3.50
CA GLY A 554 -20.25 -12.68 4.90
C GLY A 554 -20.47 -11.51 5.84
N ARG A 555 -20.17 -11.75 7.12
CA ARG A 555 -20.37 -10.81 8.22
C ARG A 555 -19.04 -10.30 8.77
N LEU A 556 -18.85 -8.97 8.77
CA LEU A 556 -17.61 -8.30 9.16
C LEU A 556 -17.46 -8.10 10.67
N TRP A 557 -18.56 -7.99 11.43
CA TRP A 557 -18.56 -7.84 12.89
C TRP A 557 -19.83 -8.39 13.53
N ASN A 558 -19.77 -8.70 14.83
CA ASN A 558 -20.88 -9.36 15.55
C ASN A 558 -21.78 -8.40 16.33
N SER A 559 -21.28 -7.23 16.71
CA SER A 559 -22.01 -6.24 17.50
C SER A 559 -22.61 -5.16 16.60
N PRO A 560 -23.92 -4.88 16.68
CA PRO A 560 -24.54 -3.89 15.81
C PRO A 560 -23.99 -2.49 16.10
N VAL A 561 -23.76 -1.72 15.04
CA VAL A 561 -23.28 -0.35 15.10
C VAL A 561 -24.23 0.56 14.33
N ASP A 562 -24.46 1.77 14.84
CA ASP A 562 -25.15 2.85 14.13
C ASP A 562 -24.23 3.38 13.04
N LEU A 563 -24.43 2.85 11.83
CA LEU A 563 -23.59 3.08 10.67
C LEU A 563 -23.86 4.47 10.08
N THR A 564 -22.82 5.30 9.98
CA THR A 564 -22.93 6.63 9.34
C THR A 564 -22.40 6.57 7.91
N THR A 565 -21.17 6.11 7.73
CA THR A 565 -20.50 6.04 6.41
C THR A 565 -19.28 5.12 6.48
N ALA A 566 -18.78 4.69 5.33
CA ALA A 566 -17.60 3.86 5.22
C ALA A 566 -16.82 4.18 3.94
N VAL A 567 -15.50 4.14 4.02
CA VAL A 567 -14.57 4.39 2.91
C VAL A 567 -13.50 3.32 2.87
N ILE A 568 -12.95 3.05 1.68
CA ILE A 568 -11.87 2.07 1.51
C ILE A 568 -10.57 2.81 1.21
N PHE A 569 -9.57 2.62 2.08
CA PHE A 569 -8.24 3.24 1.97
C PHE A 569 -7.15 2.18 2.13
N LYS A 570 -6.19 2.10 1.21
CA LYS A 570 -5.11 1.08 1.24
C LYS A 570 -5.61 -0.36 1.37
N GLU A 571 -6.77 -0.66 0.77
CA GLU A 571 -7.46 -1.98 0.88
C GLU A 571 -7.92 -2.33 2.30
N GLU A 572 -7.98 -1.33 3.18
CA GLU A 572 -8.59 -1.39 4.51
C GLU A 572 -9.94 -0.69 4.48
N LEU A 573 -10.94 -1.28 5.14
CA LEU A 573 -12.26 -0.70 5.27
C LEU A 573 -12.28 0.18 6.52
N ILE A 574 -12.53 1.47 6.34
CA ILE A 574 -12.67 2.42 7.44
C ILE A 574 -14.15 2.76 7.58
N VAL A 575 -14.73 2.33 8.71
CA VAL A 575 -16.14 2.53 9.03
C VAL A 575 -16.26 3.61 10.10
N LEU A 576 -17.06 4.63 9.85
CA LEU A 576 -17.48 5.60 10.85
C LEU A 576 -18.84 5.17 11.39
N ALA A 577 -18.86 4.71 12.64
CA ALA A 577 -20.08 4.23 13.28
C ALA A 577 -20.06 4.48 14.79
N LYS A 578 -21.26 4.63 15.37
CA LYS A 578 -21.45 4.68 16.82
C LYS A 578 -21.87 3.29 17.31
N PRO A 579 -21.43 2.87 18.51
CA PRO A 579 -21.92 1.63 19.09
C PRO A 579 -23.39 1.78 19.48
N LEU A 580 -24.20 0.80 19.16
CA LEU A 580 -25.52 0.70 19.78
C LEU A 580 -25.30 0.08 21.16
N VAL A 581 -25.29 0.90 22.22
CA VAL A 581 -25.30 0.38 23.60
C VAL A 581 -26.65 -0.32 23.78
N ALA A 582 -26.63 -1.62 24.07
CA ALA A 582 -27.85 -2.34 24.40
C ALA A 582 -28.48 -1.70 25.64
N THR A 583 -29.54 -0.93 25.46
CA THR A 583 -30.41 -0.48 26.54
C THR A 583 -31.12 -1.70 27.10
N VAL A 584 -30.52 -2.31 28.14
CA VAL A 584 -31.23 -3.27 28.98
C VAL A 584 -32.43 -2.51 29.57
N ALA A 585 -33.63 -2.95 29.18
CA ALA A 585 -34.89 -2.38 29.57
C ALA A 585 -34.97 -2.27 31.11
N ALA A 586 -35.15 -1.04 31.59
CA ALA A 586 -35.38 -0.73 32.99
C ALA A 586 -36.80 -1.17 33.38
N THR A 587 -36.98 -2.45 33.73
CA THR A 587 -38.17 -2.95 34.44
C THR A 587 -37.83 -4.12 35.35
N ALA A 588 -37.41 -3.85 36.59
CA ALA A 588 -37.79 -4.57 37.81
C ALA A 588 -37.14 -3.90 39.05
N PRO A 589 -37.88 -3.66 40.15
CA PRO A 589 -37.33 -3.09 41.37
C PRO A 589 -36.85 -4.18 42.34
N ASN A 590 -35.63 -4.02 42.88
CA ASN A 590 -35.24 -4.21 44.30
C ASN A 590 -33.85 -4.83 44.50
N GLN A 591 -33.12 -4.17 45.41
CA GLN A 591 -32.20 -4.73 46.41
C GLN A 591 -31.04 -5.63 45.92
N ALA A 592 -29.83 -5.07 45.93
CA ALA A 592 -28.75 -5.50 46.83
C ALA A 592 -27.47 -4.70 46.54
N GLN A 593 -26.86 -4.17 47.60
CA GLN A 593 -25.51 -3.61 47.58
C GLN A 593 -24.45 -4.71 47.47
N SER A 594 -23.27 -4.28 47.02
CA SER A 594 -21.95 -4.94 47.08
C SER A 594 -21.65 -5.93 45.95
N GLN A 595 -20.78 -5.52 45.03
CA GLN A 595 -19.37 -5.90 44.99
C GLN A 595 -18.74 -5.27 43.75
N GLY A 596 -17.55 -4.70 43.91
CA GLY A 596 -16.81 -4.05 42.83
C GLY A 596 -16.37 -5.07 41.80
N GLN A 597 -16.61 -4.77 40.52
CA GLN A 597 -15.92 -5.38 39.40
C GLN A 597 -15.69 -4.32 38.32
N ASP A 598 -14.48 -4.41 37.77
CA ASP A 598 -13.85 -3.61 36.74
C ASP A 598 -14.79 -2.96 35.73
N GLN A 599 -14.75 -1.61 35.69
CA GLN A 599 -15.11 -0.89 34.48
C GLN A 599 -14.09 -1.25 33.40
N GLU A 600 -14.40 -2.28 32.60
CA GLU A 600 -13.75 -2.52 31.33
C GLU A 600 -13.86 -1.24 30.48
N LYS A 601 -12.74 -0.50 30.41
CA LYS A 601 -12.47 0.43 29.32
C LYS A 601 -12.65 -0.34 28.01
N VAL A 602 -13.81 -0.19 27.39
CA VAL A 602 -14.14 -0.78 26.09
C VAL A 602 -13.03 -0.37 25.12
N LYS A 603 -12.18 -1.32 24.75
CA LYS A 603 -11.06 -1.14 23.82
C LYS A 603 -11.56 -0.44 22.56
N SER A 604 -11.00 0.73 22.28
CA SER A 604 -11.29 1.63 21.16
C SER A 604 -10.75 1.14 19.81
N ARG A 605 -10.87 -0.16 19.51
CA ARG A 605 -10.50 -0.71 18.20
C ARG A 605 -11.16 -2.08 18.01
N TRP A 606 -12.27 -2.10 17.28
CA TRP A 606 -12.83 -3.34 16.75
C TRP A 606 -12.01 -3.68 15.50
N GLU A 607 -10.81 -4.23 15.67
CA GLU A 607 -10.06 -4.82 14.56
C GLU A 607 -10.52 -6.26 14.40
N THR A 608 -11.26 -6.54 13.33
CA THR A 608 -11.52 -7.92 12.93
C THR A 608 -10.38 -8.42 12.03
N PRO A 609 -10.02 -9.72 12.12
CA PRO A 609 -8.94 -10.28 11.31
C PRO A 609 -9.26 -10.23 9.81
N HIS A 610 -8.21 -10.42 8.98
CA HIS A 610 -8.23 -10.38 7.51
C HIS A 610 -9.51 -11.01 6.92
N HIS A 611 -10.27 -10.21 6.15
CA HIS A 611 -11.35 -10.69 5.29
C HIS A 611 -10.78 -10.92 3.89
N GLU A 612 -11.38 -11.80 3.09
CA GLU A 612 -10.94 -12.07 1.69
C GLU A 612 -10.89 -10.79 0.83
N LEU A 613 -11.71 -9.80 1.19
CA LEU A 613 -11.82 -8.51 0.50
C LEU A 613 -10.98 -7.38 1.12
N PHE A 614 -10.73 -7.42 2.43
CA PHE A 614 -10.14 -6.31 3.17
C PHE A 614 -8.98 -6.80 4.02
N LYS A 615 -7.85 -6.09 3.90
CA LYS A 615 -6.69 -6.34 4.78
C LYS A 615 -7.08 -6.14 6.24
N ARG A 616 -7.77 -5.05 6.55
CA ARG A 616 -8.26 -4.77 7.91
C ARG A 616 -9.57 -4.00 7.86
N VAL A 617 -10.35 -4.12 8.92
CA VAL A 617 -11.55 -3.31 9.17
C VAL A 617 -11.29 -2.43 10.38
N HIS A 618 -11.41 -1.11 10.21
CA HIS A 618 -11.24 -0.11 11.24
C HIS A 618 -12.58 0.56 11.50
N VAL A 619 -13.21 0.23 12.64
CA VAL A 619 -14.39 0.97 13.12
C VAL A 619 -13.89 2.13 13.98
N LEU A 620 -13.87 3.35 13.43
CA LEU A 620 -13.46 4.55 14.16
C LEU A 620 -14.66 5.06 14.97
N ARG A 621 -14.47 5.17 16.29
CA ARG A 621 -15.49 5.60 17.25
C ARG A 621 -15.09 6.93 17.89
N GLU A 622 -16.12 7.66 18.33
CA GLU A 622 -16.16 8.84 19.23
C GLU A 622 -16.63 10.13 18.51
N ASP A 623 -17.90 10.48 18.80
CA ASP A 623 -18.53 11.80 18.74
C ASP A 623 -18.70 12.52 17.39
N ILE A 624 -18.21 11.95 16.29
CA ILE A 624 -18.28 12.55 14.96
C ILE A 624 -19.52 12.04 14.23
N CYS A 625 -20.62 12.81 14.24
CA CYS A 625 -21.68 12.64 13.24
C CYS A 625 -21.14 13.14 11.90
N CYS A 626 -20.81 12.24 10.98
CA CYS A 626 -20.15 12.63 9.75
C CYS A 626 -21.17 13.02 8.67
N LEU A 627 -21.14 14.28 8.23
CA LEU A 627 -21.97 14.78 7.12
C LEU A 627 -21.38 14.47 5.74
N MET A 628 -20.08 14.13 5.71
CA MET A 628 -19.30 13.92 4.49
C MET A 628 -18.02 13.15 4.82
N THR A 629 -17.73 12.09 4.08
CA THR A 629 -16.43 11.40 4.10
C THR A 629 -15.84 11.26 2.72
N GLY A 630 -14.58 11.61 2.57
CA GLY A 630 -13.85 11.36 1.34
C GLY A 630 -12.35 11.40 1.52
N ILE A 631 -11.66 10.63 0.69
CA ILE A 631 -10.20 10.61 0.63
C ILE A 631 -9.75 11.70 -0.34
N VAL A 632 -9.02 12.70 0.16
CA VAL A 632 -8.55 13.84 -0.63
C VAL A 632 -7.03 14.00 -0.51
N PRO A 633 -6.34 14.46 -1.56
CA PRO A 633 -4.95 14.89 -1.45
C PRO A 633 -4.82 16.13 -0.55
N SER A 634 -3.78 16.20 0.29
CA SER A 634 -3.52 17.35 1.17
C SER A 634 -3.25 18.63 0.38
N ALA A 635 -2.79 18.53 -0.87
CA ALA A 635 -2.68 19.67 -1.79
C ALA A 635 -4.02 20.39 -2.04
N MET A 636 -5.15 19.70 -1.85
CA MET A 636 -6.47 20.35 -1.93
C MET A 636 -6.81 21.15 -0.66
N LEU A 637 -6.03 21.00 0.41
CA LEU A 637 -6.20 21.63 1.71
C LEU A 637 -4.91 22.42 2.05
N PRO A 638 -4.71 23.62 1.49
CA PRO A 638 -3.51 24.40 1.76
C PRO A 638 -3.37 24.71 3.27
N ASN A 639 -2.12 24.74 3.76
CA ASN A 639 -1.74 24.97 5.16
C ASN A 639 -2.22 23.87 6.14
N LEU A 640 -2.03 22.59 5.78
CA LEU A 640 -2.38 21.41 6.58
C LEU A 640 -1.15 20.59 6.97
#